data_AF-A0A1I0ZCD0-F1
#
_entry.id   AF-A0A1I0ZCD0-F1
#
_cell.length_a   1.000
_cell.length_b   1.000
_cell.length_c   1.000
_cell.angle_alpha   90.00
_cell.angle_beta   90.00
_cell.angle_gamma   90.00
#
_symmetry.space_group_name_H-M   'P 1'
#
loop_
_entity.id
_entity.type
_entity.pdbx_description
1 polymer ?
#
loop_
_entity_poly.entity_id
_entity_poly.type
_entity_poly.pdbx_seq_one_letter_code
_entity_poly.pdbx_strand_id
1 'polypeptide(L)'
;MYKSFKTGLLKIMALTMLSAMSFGFIPQNVGAEEIKGVVNVPLSIEAKEQVLNKISPNIIGIENKLNENKDPDEILRVIDELEGKLGIKLMDKGEKPGQEEINTVEKSHKTIKESIEALENKDIRHSYKNVINELSLDIKKSKINKIESIDEVFRVIEATEYNPEMNNKRKEIKVEEAWENYSLKGEGTAAAIIDSGVGYDHKGFMNQENKSKERLNKQLLEKIKQSGIMHIDKNTENYFSDKFGGSLIPAIYLMRNAKEIKAEILNDKGEVVRKIGTIEAIKKQISAMREIRWDGQVYNEETKQLEIAKEGQYTYKLTITIGFEGAKEQTLEVPIKIDITAPEVNILKYEKLGDNEFKIYFNVNDNMSKFDNKNTIPILINGELNEEATKQEAVYDKDKGAFYKILKGLEDNTFNEITVGAFDNAKNFGASSIAIKIGDVAPAKVEVDGLEISTEVEPMIVDKNEIAVTGKVSRKIKSLKIGGNEVEFSKSDENGIVKFSYDLKLKQGFNTVNIRAEDFDGKVIIDYGGKFICDTINPTISITNPEVKGGKIYTNGKSQIILKGIVYDNLNNYEFYADGELIKKEIIGGYNNTEINRYNFELRYDNVKNGQNINLKVIDDVENKTEVNLTVVK
;
A
#
# COMPACT_ATOMS: atom_id res chain seq x y z
N MET A 1 -14.68 44.35 -27.36
CA MET A 1 -15.52 44.39 -26.14
C MET A 1 -15.83 43.00 -25.53
N TYR A 2 -15.31 41.88 -26.08
CA TYR A 2 -15.64 40.50 -25.64
C TYR A 2 -14.61 39.83 -24.71
N LYS A 3 -13.48 40.48 -24.40
CA LYS A 3 -12.41 39.94 -23.53
C LYS A 3 -12.47 40.39 -22.06
N SER A 4 -13.25 41.43 -21.75
CA SER A 4 -13.43 41.95 -20.37
C SER A 4 -14.52 41.19 -19.58
N PHE A 5 -15.45 40.52 -20.28
CA PHE A 5 -16.58 39.84 -19.65
C PHE A 5 -16.23 38.46 -19.05
N LYS A 6 -15.18 37.77 -19.54
CA LYS A 6 -14.77 36.44 -19.05
C LYS A 6 -14.00 36.48 -17.73
N THR A 7 -13.23 37.54 -17.47
CA THR A 7 -12.48 37.68 -16.21
C THR A 7 -13.31 38.28 -15.07
N GLY A 8 -14.36 39.04 -15.39
CA GLY A 8 -15.34 39.52 -14.40
C GLY A 8 -16.25 38.40 -13.88
N LEU A 9 -16.72 37.51 -14.77
CA LEU A 9 -17.64 36.42 -14.39
C LEU A 9 -16.96 35.36 -13.50
N LEU A 10 -15.68 35.03 -13.77
CA LEU A 10 -14.92 34.07 -12.96
C LEU A 10 -14.60 34.58 -11.54
N LYS A 11 -14.35 35.89 -11.39
CA LYS A 11 -14.16 36.49 -10.06
C LYS A 11 -15.46 36.59 -9.27
N ILE A 12 -16.58 36.86 -9.94
CA ILE A 12 -17.90 36.87 -9.29
C ILE A 12 -18.30 35.44 -8.89
N MET A 13 -18.06 34.42 -9.72
CA MET A 13 -18.35 33.02 -9.38
C MET A 13 -17.51 32.51 -8.20
N ALA A 14 -16.21 32.82 -8.15
CA ALA A 14 -15.33 32.45 -7.03
C ALA A 14 -15.74 33.17 -5.72
N LEU A 15 -16.15 34.44 -5.81
CA LEU A 15 -16.61 35.20 -4.65
C LEU A 15 -17.99 34.73 -4.15
N THR A 16 -18.89 34.33 -5.05
CA THR A 16 -20.18 33.72 -4.68
C THR A 16 -20.00 32.34 -4.04
N MET A 17 -19.05 31.52 -4.51
CA MET A 17 -18.73 30.22 -3.89
C MET A 17 -18.13 30.37 -2.49
N LEU A 18 -17.24 31.34 -2.25
CA LEU A 18 -16.75 31.62 -0.89
C LEU A 18 -17.83 32.19 0.04
N SER A 19 -18.77 32.99 -0.49
CA SER A 19 -19.88 33.53 0.31
C SER A 19 -20.96 32.48 0.63
N ALA A 20 -21.17 31.48 -0.23
CA ALA A 20 -22.12 30.39 -0.01
C ALA A 20 -21.62 29.37 1.04
N MET A 21 -20.30 29.26 1.23
CA MET A 21 -19.70 28.46 2.30
C MET A 21 -19.80 29.10 3.68
N SER A 22 -20.05 30.41 3.78
CA SER A 22 -20.16 31.14 5.05
C SER A 22 -21.59 31.38 5.51
N PHE A 23 -22.58 31.31 4.62
CA PHE A 23 -24.00 31.37 4.96
C PHE A 23 -24.76 30.35 4.12
N GLY A 24 -25.06 29.18 4.69
CA GLY A 24 -25.67 28.03 4.00
C GLY A 24 -27.05 28.30 3.38
N PHE A 25 -27.08 28.93 2.22
CA PHE A 25 -28.26 29.08 1.37
C PHE A 25 -27.94 28.68 -0.07
N ILE A 26 -28.49 27.55 -0.51
CA ILE A 26 -28.48 27.10 -1.91
C ILE A 26 -29.65 27.78 -2.63
N PRO A 27 -29.46 28.48 -3.77
CA PRO A 27 -30.57 29.03 -4.53
C PRO A 27 -31.31 27.91 -5.28
N GLN A 28 -32.62 27.80 -5.05
CA GLN A 28 -33.53 26.94 -5.81
C GLN A 28 -33.85 27.56 -7.18
N ASN A 29 -33.66 26.77 -8.25
CA ASN A 29 -34.64 26.49 -9.33
C ASN A 29 -33.96 26.22 -10.68
N VAL A 30 -33.89 24.96 -11.10
CA VAL A 30 -34.47 24.44 -12.36
C VAL A 30 -34.84 22.98 -12.08
N GLY A 31 -36.11 22.62 -12.29
CA GLY A 31 -36.72 21.38 -11.80
C GLY A 31 -36.16 20.09 -12.41
N ALA A 32 -35.68 19.21 -11.54
CA ALA A 32 -35.66 17.76 -11.69
C ALA A 32 -36.15 17.18 -10.36
N GLU A 33 -37.00 16.14 -10.39
CA GLU A 33 -37.41 15.43 -9.17
C GLU A 33 -36.17 14.88 -8.46
N GLU A 34 -35.88 15.41 -7.26
CA GLU A 34 -34.87 14.87 -6.36
C GLU A 34 -35.32 13.47 -5.90
N ILE A 35 -34.73 12.44 -6.49
CA ILE A 35 -34.73 11.10 -5.90
C ILE A 35 -33.75 11.16 -4.72
N LYS A 36 -34.28 11.24 -3.49
CA LYS A 36 -33.53 10.91 -2.27
C LYS A 36 -32.89 9.53 -2.46
N GLY A 37 -31.56 9.43 -2.52
CA GLY A 37 -30.92 8.11 -2.41
C GLY A 37 -29.55 7.88 -3.05
N VAL A 38 -28.92 8.84 -3.73
CA VAL A 38 -27.53 8.63 -4.19
C VAL A 38 -26.56 9.33 -3.24
N VAL A 39 -26.20 8.64 -2.17
CA VAL A 39 -25.08 9.03 -1.31
C VAL A 39 -23.82 8.43 -1.94
N ASN A 40 -23.00 9.24 -2.61
CA ASN A 40 -21.63 8.83 -2.94
C ASN A 40 -20.89 8.63 -1.61
N VAL A 41 -20.62 7.38 -1.24
CA VAL A 41 -19.75 7.07 -0.11
C VAL A 41 -18.34 6.91 -0.67
N PRO A 42 -17.42 7.86 -0.44
CA PRO A 42 -16.02 7.63 -0.77
C PRO A 42 -15.54 6.43 0.05
N LEU A 43 -15.00 5.42 -0.63
CA LEU A 43 -14.44 4.24 0.03
C LEU A 43 -13.29 4.63 0.97
N SER A 44 -13.15 3.90 2.09
CA SER A 44 -11.98 4.00 2.96
C SER A 44 -10.70 3.63 2.21
N ILE A 45 -9.54 3.97 2.78
CA ILE A 45 -8.24 3.65 2.16
C ILE A 45 -8.08 2.12 2.06
N GLU A 46 -8.47 1.41 3.11
CA GLU A 46 -8.40 -0.05 3.21
C GLU A 46 -9.31 -0.73 2.19
N ALA A 47 -10.54 -0.23 2.01
CA ALA A 47 -11.47 -0.74 1.01
C ALA A 47 -10.96 -0.47 -0.42
N LYS A 48 -10.31 0.67 -0.66
CA LYS A 48 -9.64 0.96 -1.93
C LYS A 48 -8.46 0.02 -2.19
N GLU A 49 -7.67 -0.31 -1.18
CA GLU A 49 -6.56 -1.27 -1.28
C GLU A 49 -7.05 -2.70 -1.54
N GLN A 50 -8.14 -3.15 -0.93
CA GLN A 50 -8.74 -4.46 -1.22
C GLN A 50 -9.25 -4.54 -2.66
N VAL A 51 -9.92 -3.48 -3.12
CA VAL A 51 -10.35 -3.35 -4.51
C VAL A 51 -9.12 -3.37 -5.42
N LEU A 52 -8.07 -2.62 -5.08
CA LEU A 52 -6.83 -2.58 -5.83
C LEU A 52 -6.19 -3.98 -5.91
N ASN A 53 -6.03 -4.70 -4.80
CA ASN A 53 -5.46 -6.04 -4.76
C ASN A 53 -6.24 -7.06 -5.60
N LYS A 54 -7.57 -6.91 -5.72
CA LYS A 54 -8.40 -7.77 -6.58
C LYS A 54 -8.28 -7.42 -8.07
N ILE A 55 -7.99 -6.16 -8.41
CA ILE A 55 -7.88 -5.70 -9.80
C ILE A 55 -6.42 -5.75 -10.29
N SER A 56 -5.44 -5.61 -9.39
CA SER A 56 -3.99 -5.61 -9.65
C SER A 56 -3.53 -6.78 -10.52
N PRO A 57 -3.98 -8.04 -10.34
CA PRO A 57 -3.62 -9.14 -11.24
C PRO A 57 -4.01 -8.88 -12.70
N ASN A 58 -5.12 -8.17 -12.94
CA ASN A 58 -5.62 -7.84 -14.28
C ASN A 58 -5.01 -6.54 -14.86
N ILE A 59 -4.46 -5.65 -14.02
CA ILE A 59 -3.77 -4.41 -14.44
C ILE A 59 -2.31 -4.70 -14.77
N ILE A 60 -1.63 -5.53 -13.97
CA ILE A 60 -0.24 -5.95 -14.21
C ILE A 60 -0.13 -6.79 -15.48
N GLY A 61 -1.21 -7.50 -15.85
CA GLY A 61 -1.31 -8.22 -17.12
C GLY A 61 -1.35 -7.34 -18.39
N ILE A 62 -1.50 -6.01 -18.26
CA ILE A 62 -1.54 -5.10 -19.43
C ILE A 62 -0.13 -4.67 -19.86
N GLU A 63 0.87 -4.65 -18.98
CA GLU A 63 2.25 -4.32 -19.34
C GLU A 63 3.08 -5.54 -19.78
N ASN A 64 2.62 -6.76 -19.48
CA ASN A 64 3.29 -8.00 -19.86
C ASN A 64 2.36 -8.92 -20.66
N LYS A 65 1.88 -8.47 -21.84
CA LYS A 65 1.51 -9.46 -22.85
C LYS A 65 2.77 -10.15 -23.34
N LEU A 66 3.12 -11.28 -22.70
CA LEU A 66 3.72 -12.41 -23.40
C LEU A 66 2.93 -12.56 -24.70
N ASN A 67 3.61 -12.51 -25.84
CA ASN A 67 2.95 -12.57 -27.13
C ASN A 67 2.09 -13.86 -27.17
N GLU A 68 0.77 -13.73 -27.13
CA GLU A 68 -0.19 -14.85 -27.02
C GLU A 68 -0.07 -15.80 -28.23
N ASN A 69 0.62 -15.38 -29.29
CA ASN A 69 0.85 -16.12 -30.53
C ASN A 69 2.11 -17.03 -30.56
N LYS A 70 2.78 -17.27 -29.42
CA LYS A 70 3.96 -18.16 -29.35
C LYS A 70 3.61 -19.59 -28.89
N ASP A 71 4.28 -20.58 -29.49
CA ASP A 71 4.11 -22.02 -29.29
C ASP A 71 4.25 -22.43 -27.80
N PRO A 72 3.30 -23.18 -27.22
CA PRO A 72 3.38 -23.65 -25.83
C PRO A 72 4.61 -24.51 -25.48
N ASP A 73 5.26 -25.10 -26.49
CA ASP A 73 6.49 -25.89 -26.36
C ASP A 73 7.78 -25.08 -26.55
N GLU A 74 7.71 -23.77 -26.86
CA GLU A 74 8.87 -22.88 -26.96
C GLU A 74 9.56 -22.76 -25.60
N ILE A 75 10.89 -22.95 -25.58
CA ILE A 75 11.73 -22.71 -24.42
C ILE A 75 12.03 -21.21 -24.39
N LEU A 76 11.63 -20.55 -23.31
CA LEU A 76 11.85 -19.13 -23.07
C LEU A 76 12.87 -18.97 -21.95
N ARG A 77 13.71 -17.95 -22.07
CA ARG A 77 14.47 -17.47 -20.92
C ARG A 77 13.57 -16.62 -20.06
N VAL A 78 13.49 -16.93 -18.77
CA VAL A 78 12.77 -16.14 -17.80
C VAL A 78 13.66 -15.78 -16.60
N ILE A 79 13.28 -14.70 -15.92
CA ILE A 79 13.87 -14.23 -14.67
C ILE A 79 12.80 -14.36 -13.59
N ASP A 80 13.06 -15.17 -12.57
CA ASP A 80 12.22 -15.32 -11.40
C ASP A 80 12.75 -14.40 -10.30
N GLU A 81 12.00 -13.36 -9.94
CA GLU A 81 12.29 -12.52 -8.79
C GLU A 81 11.70 -13.16 -7.53
N LEU A 82 12.50 -13.25 -6.46
CA LEU A 82 12.17 -14.03 -5.26
C LEU A 82 11.92 -13.14 -4.05
N GLU A 83 10.95 -13.54 -3.22
CA GLU A 83 10.70 -12.88 -1.95
C GLU A 83 11.86 -13.10 -0.96
N GLY A 84 12.24 -12.07 -0.20
CA GLY A 84 13.24 -12.20 0.87
C GLY A 84 14.22 -11.03 1.02
N LYS A 85 15.10 -11.15 2.04
CA LYS A 85 16.15 -10.16 2.33
C LYS A 85 17.35 -10.39 1.41
N LEU A 86 17.84 -9.30 0.80
CA LEU A 86 19.06 -9.28 -0.02
C LEU A 86 20.31 -9.41 0.85
N GLY A 87 21.38 -9.99 0.30
CA GLY A 87 22.68 -10.06 1.00
C GLY A 87 23.17 -8.69 1.48
N ILE A 88 22.91 -7.62 0.71
CA ILE A 88 23.29 -6.25 1.09
C ILE A 88 22.45 -5.65 2.24
N LYS A 89 21.25 -6.19 2.50
CA LYS A 89 20.39 -5.76 3.63
C LYS A 89 20.69 -6.51 4.93
N LEU A 90 21.59 -7.51 4.88
CA LEU A 90 22.08 -8.23 6.05
C LEU A 90 23.36 -7.61 6.63
N MET A 91 23.90 -6.57 5.98
CA MET A 91 25.14 -5.88 6.35
C MET A 91 24.88 -4.43 6.80
N ASP A 92 25.84 -3.88 7.53
CA ASP A 92 25.89 -2.45 7.83
C ASP A 92 26.20 -1.61 6.58
N LYS A 93 25.76 -0.34 6.58
CA LYS A 93 25.88 0.57 5.42
C LYS A 93 27.34 0.72 4.96
N GLY A 94 27.63 0.26 3.75
CA GLY A 94 28.91 0.48 3.06
C GLY A 94 29.79 -0.77 2.91
N GLU A 95 29.37 -1.91 3.46
CA GLU A 95 30.11 -3.17 3.36
C GLU A 95 29.58 -4.09 2.25
N LYS A 96 30.46 -4.91 1.66
CA LYS A 96 30.08 -5.96 0.70
C LYS A 96 29.67 -7.23 1.47
N PRO A 97 28.60 -7.94 1.08
CA PRO A 97 28.18 -9.17 1.75
C PRO A 97 29.30 -10.22 1.80
N GLY A 98 29.50 -10.82 2.97
CA GLY A 98 30.40 -11.95 3.17
C GLY A 98 29.77 -13.28 2.74
N GLN A 99 30.53 -14.36 2.88
CA GLN A 99 30.09 -15.69 2.47
C GLN A 99 28.93 -16.22 3.34
N GLU A 100 28.83 -15.80 4.61
CA GLU A 100 27.75 -16.24 5.51
C GLU A 100 26.40 -15.62 5.14
N GLU A 101 26.38 -14.34 4.77
CA GLU A 101 25.17 -13.66 4.30
C GLU A 101 24.71 -14.22 2.96
N ILE A 102 25.65 -14.47 2.04
CA ILE A 102 25.37 -15.13 0.75
C ILE A 102 24.81 -16.54 0.98
N ASN A 103 25.36 -17.30 1.93
CA ASN A 103 24.86 -18.64 2.27
C ASN A 103 23.48 -18.59 2.93
N THR A 104 23.14 -17.51 3.62
CA THR A 104 21.81 -17.30 4.22
C THR A 104 20.76 -17.07 3.13
N VAL A 105 21.05 -16.20 2.15
CA VAL A 105 20.19 -15.99 0.98
C VAL A 105 20.09 -17.26 0.12
N GLU A 106 21.18 -18.03 0.02
CA GLU A 106 21.16 -19.29 -0.72
C GLU A 106 20.25 -20.36 -0.06
N LYS A 107 20.19 -20.40 1.27
CA LYS A 107 19.27 -21.30 1.98
C LYS A 107 17.82 -20.95 1.73
N SER A 108 17.48 -19.67 1.57
CA SER A 108 16.11 -19.27 1.20
C SER A 108 15.72 -19.65 -0.22
N HIS A 109 16.66 -19.98 -1.11
CA HIS A 109 16.35 -20.44 -2.47
C HIS A 109 16.12 -21.96 -2.57
N LYS A 110 16.23 -22.68 -1.45
CA LYS A 110 16.25 -24.14 -1.48
C LYS A 110 14.94 -24.73 -2.01
N THR A 111 13.81 -24.31 -1.46
CA THR A 111 12.48 -24.84 -1.80
C THR A 111 12.12 -24.56 -3.27
N ILE A 112 12.33 -23.32 -3.73
CA ILE A 112 12.12 -22.99 -5.14
C ILE A 112 13.05 -23.75 -6.09
N LYS A 113 14.34 -23.90 -5.76
CA LYS A 113 15.26 -24.70 -6.60
C LYS A 113 14.82 -26.16 -6.66
N GLU A 114 14.40 -26.75 -5.55
CA GLU A 114 13.83 -28.11 -5.53
C GLU A 114 12.54 -28.21 -6.37
N SER A 115 11.70 -27.18 -6.34
CA SER A 115 10.45 -27.11 -7.11
C SER A 115 10.72 -26.96 -8.62
N ILE A 116 11.70 -26.14 -9.01
CA ILE A 116 12.15 -26.00 -10.40
C ILE A 116 12.82 -27.29 -10.87
N GLU A 117 13.66 -27.91 -10.05
CA GLU A 117 14.33 -29.19 -10.36
C GLU A 117 13.34 -30.35 -10.59
N ALA A 118 12.13 -30.27 -10.04
CA ALA A 118 11.05 -31.24 -10.28
C ALA A 118 10.33 -31.05 -11.63
N LEU A 119 10.53 -29.93 -12.34
CA LEU A 119 9.92 -29.69 -13.65
C LEU A 119 10.67 -30.47 -14.76
N GLU A 120 10.12 -30.60 -15.96
CA GLU A 120 10.83 -31.18 -17.12
C GLU A 120 11.30 -30.05 -18.05
N ASN A 121 12.41 -30.25 -18.77
CA ASN A 121 12.99 -29.29 -19.73
C ASN A 121 13.22 -27.90 -19.12
N LYS A 122 14.02 -27.87 -18.05
CA LYS A 122 14.42 -26.67 -17.33
C LYS A 122 15.95 -26.60 -17.22
N ASP A 123 16.49 -25.41 -17.29
CA ASP A 123 17.90 -25.15 -17.03
C ASP A 123 18.05 -23.86 -16.21
N ILE A 124 18.55 -23.97 -14.97
CA ILE A 124 18.84 -22.81 -14.13
C ILE A 124 20.22 -22.28 -14.51
N ARG A 125 20.25 -21.11 -15.15
CA ARG A 125 21.47 -20.50 -15.67
C ARG A 125 22.26 -19.77 -14.61
N HIS A 126 21.57 -18.90 -13.87
CA HIS A 126 22.19 -17.98 -12.92
C HIS A 126 21.32 -17.81 -11.68
N SER A 127 21.97 -17.59 -10.54
CA SER A 127 21.33 -17.26 -9.27
C SER A 127 22.00 -16.02 -8.71
N TYR A 128 21.21 -14.97 -8.54
CA TYR A 128 21.61 -13.66 -8.04
C TYR A 128 21.13 -13.49 -6.60
N LYS A 129 22.04 -13.09 -5.71
CA LYS A 129 21.82 -13.13 -4.24
C LYS A 129 22.23 -11.85 -3.51
N ASN A 130 22.97 -10.97 -4.19
CA ASN A 130 23.65 -9.84 -3.56
C ASN A 130 22.80 -8.56 -3.54
N VAL A 131 22.56 -8.01 -4.73
CA VAL A 131 21.84 -6.73 -4.92
C VAL A 131 20.40 -6.96 -5.40
N ILE A 132 20.17 -8.09 -6.05
CA ILE A 132 18.89 -8.58 -6.54
C ILE A 132 18.76 -10.05 -6.13
N ASN A 133 17.52 -10.48 -5.87
CA ASN A 133 17.17 -11.82 -5.40
C ASN A 133 16.47 -12.57 -6.54
N GLU A 134 17.24 -13.13 -7.47
CA GLU A 134 16.69 -13.60 -8.75
C GLU A 134 17.29 -14.94 -9.21
N LEU A 135 16.50 -15.74 -9.93
CA LEU A 135 16.98 -16.88 -10.72
C LEU A 135 16.76 -16.59 -12.20
N SER A 136 17.72 -16.94 -13.05
CA SER A 136 17.53 -16.97 -14.50
C SER A 136 17.45 -18.41 -14.97
N LEU A 137 16.44 -18.72 -15.76
CA LEU A 137 16.14 -20.08 -16.21
C LEU A 137 15.68 -20.10 -17.65
N ASP A 138 16.04 -21.16 -18.37
CA ASP A 138 15.43 -21.49 -19.66
C ASP A 138 14.37 -22.58 -19.40
N ILE A 139 13.09 -22.28 -19.70
CA ILE A 139 11.97 -23.20 -19.45
C ILE A 139 10.88 -23.10 -20.54
N LYS A 140 10.15 -24.20 -20.74
CA LYS A 140 8.95 -24.18 -21.60
C LYS A 140 7.90 -23.17 -21.14
N LYS A 141 7.35 -22.41 -22.08
CA LYS A 141 6.26 -21.43 -21.86
C LYS A 141 5.08 -22.04 -21.07
N SER A 142 4.68 -23.26 -21.41
CA SER A 142 3.58 -23.99 -20.72
C SER A 142 3.80 -24.26 -19.22
N LYS A 143 5.01 -24.03 -18.69
CA LYS A 143 5.36 -24.26 -17.28
C LYS A 143 5.56 -22.98 -16.48
N ILE A 144 5.54 -21.80 -17.12
CA ILE A 144 5.74 -20.50 -16.46
C ILE A 144 4.69 -20.27 -15.36
N ASN A 145 3.41 -20.49 -15.65
CA ASN A 145 2.34 -20.31 -14.65
C ASN A 145 2.52 -21.20 -13.40
N LYS A 146 3.21 -22.35 -13.53
CA LYS A 146 3.50 -23.21 -12.38
C LYS A 146 4.60 -22.65 -11.49
N ILE A 147 5.56 -21.93 -12.08
CA ILE A 147 6.60 -21.22 -11.34
C ILE A 147 6.02 -19.98 -10.66
N GLU A 148 5.19 -19.21 -11.37
CA GLU A 148 4.48 -18.04 -10.81
C GLU A 148 3.59 -18.39 -9.62
N SER A 149 3.12 -19.64 -9.52
CA SER A 149 2.27 -20.12 -8.42
C SER A 149 3.05 -20.58 -7.19
N ILE A 150 4.38 -20.48 -7.18
CA ILE A 150 5.21 -20.82 -6.02
C ILE A 150 5.24 -19.61 -5.09
N ASP A 151 4.82 -19.76 -3.83
CA ASP A 151 4.73 -18.67 -2.84
C ASP A 151 6.02 -17.83 -2.69
N GLU A 152 7.19 -18.41 -2.95
CA GLU A 152 8.51 -17.74 -2.86
C GLU A 152 8.84 -16.87 -4.10
N VAL A 153 8.05 -16.98 -5.18
CA VAL A 153 8.22 -16.25 -6.43
C VAL A 153 7.38 -14.98 -6.39
N PHE A 154 8.07 -13.84 -6.38
CA PHE A 154 7.44 -12.53 -6.45
C PHE A 154 6.88 -12.27 -7.87
N ARG A 155 7.64 -12.62 -8.92
CA ARG A 155 7.16 -12.60 -10.32
C ARG A 155 8.13 -13.31 -11.28
N VAL A 156 7.63 -13.66 -12.46
CA VAL A 156 8.42 -14.21 -13.58
C VAL A 156 8.40 -13.23 -14.77
N ILE A 157 9.56 -12.99 -15.40
CA ILE A 157 9.70 -12.05 -16.53
C ILE A 157 10.40 -12.75 -17.71
N GLU A 158 9.85 -12.68 -18.94
CA GLU A 158 10.57 -13.14 -20.15
C GLU A 158 11.80 -12.26 -20.39
N ALA A 159 12.99 -12.87 -20.38
CA ALA A 159 14.24 -12.20 -20.62
C ALA A 159 14.47 -12.00 -22.12
N THR A 160 14.92 -10.82 -22.50
CA THR A 160 15.37 -10.57 -23.88
C THR A 160 16.65 -11.36 -24.14
N GLU A 161 16.58 -12.35 -25.05
CA GLU A 161 17.77 -13.08 -25.49
C GLU A 161 18.55 -12.28 -26.53
N TYR A 162 19.86 -12.12 -26.28
CA TYR A 162 20.78 -11.56 -27.24
C TYR A 162 21.67 -12.67 -27.78
N ASN A 163 21.55 -12.96 -29.09
CA ASN A 163 22.51 -13.81 -29.79
C ASN A 163 23.61 -12.93 -30.39
N PRO A 164 24.86 -12.99 -29.90
CA PRO A 164 25.97 -12.31 -30.56
C PRO A 164 26.25 -13.02 -31.89
N GLU A 165 25.84 -12.41 -33.01
CA GLU A 165 26.00 -13.01 -34.34
C GLU A 165 27.45 -13.03 -34.87
N MET A 166 28.43 -12.41 -34.20
CA MET A 166 29.75 -12.24 -34.81
C MET A 166 30.89 -11.93 -33.84
N ASN A 167 31.91 -12.78 -33.84
CA ASN A 167 33.12 -12.57 -33.02
C ASN A 167 34.34 -12.08 -33.84
N ASN A 168 34.38 -12.24 -35.18
CA ASN A 168 35.52 -11.78 -36.00
C ASN A 168 35.21 -11.67 -37.52
N LYS A 169 35.46 -10.50 -38.15
CA LYS A 169 35.07 -10.20 -39.55
C LYS A 169 36.10 -10.50 -40.64
N ARG A 170 37.39 -10.76 -40.32
CA ARG A 170 38.48 -10.67 -41.32
C ARG A 170 38.33 -11.57 -42.55
N LYS A 171 37.80 -12.79 -42.36
CA LYS A 171 37.62 -13.76 -43.45
C LYS A 171 36.37 -13.50 -44.31
N GLU A 172 35.30 -12.93 -43.74
CA GLU A 172 34.06 -12.66 -44.47
C GLU A 172 34.13 -11.42 -45.37
N ILE A 173 34.86 -10.38 -44.95
CA ILE A 173 35.10 -9.21 -45.82
C ILE A 173 36.22 -9.44 -46.83
N LYS A 174 36.71 -10.68 -46.96
CA LYS A 174 37.67 -11.12 -47.99
C LYS A 174 38.92 -10.23 -48.07
N VAL A 175 39.37 -9.68 -46.94
CA VAL A 175 40.49 -8.72 -46.89
C VAL A 175 41.80 -9.36 -47.36
N GLU A 176 42.01 -10.63 -47.03
CA GLU A 176 43.19 -11.40 -47.46
C GLU A 176 43.15 -11.66 -48.99
N GLU A 177 41.99 -12.04 -49.52
CA GLU A 177 41.74 -12.21 -50.97
C GLU A 177 41.88 -10.88 -51.74
N ALA A 178 41.43 -9.76 -51.18
CA ALA A 178 41.50 -8.45 -51.81
C ALA A 178 42.95 -7.95 -51.94
N TRP A 179 43.79 -8.27 -50.94
CA TRP A 179 45.21 -7.97 -50.94
C TRP A 179 45.97 -8.88 -51.92
N GLU A 180 45.74 -10.19 -51.88
CA GLU A 180 46.41 -11.17 -52.75
C GLU A 180 46.05 -11.00 -54.23
N ASN A 181 44.76 -10.78 -54.55
CA ASN A 181 44.30 -10.79 -55.95
C ASN A 181 44.39 -9.43 -56.65
N TYR A 182 44.33 -8.32 -55.91
CA TYR A 182 44.23 -6.99 -56.52
C TYR A 182 45.34 -6.02 -56.09
N SER A 183 46.24 -6.41 -55.19
CA SER A 183 47.34 -5.56 -54.69
C SER A 183 46.88 -4.18 -54.19
N LEU A 184 45.61 -4.07 -53.78
CA LEU A 184 45.00 -2.82 -53.33
C LEU A 184 45.46 -2.53 -51.89
N LYS A 185 46.24 -1.46 -51.71
CA LYS A 185 46.85 -1.08 -50.43
C LYS A 185 46.02 -0.06 -49.63
N GLY A 186 44.94 0.46 -50.21
CA GLY A 186 44.07 1.49 -49.60
C GLY A 186 44.60 2.93 -49.69
N GLU A 187 45.78 3.16 -50.29
CA GLU A 187 46.35 4.50 -50.49
C GLU A 187 45.40 5.41 -51.31
N GLY A 188 45.11 6.61 -50.78
CA GLY A 188 44.19 7.58 -51.41
C GLY A 188 42.70 7.39 -51.10
N THR A 189 42.33 6.44 -50.23
CA THR A 189 40.93 6.21 -49.81
C THR A 189 40.59 7.05 -48.58
N ALA A 190 39.55 7.88 -48.68
CA ALA A 190 39.03 8.63 -47.53
C ALA A 190 38.15 7.71 -46.66
N ALA A 191 38.65 7.36 -45.47
CA ALA A 191 37.91 6.58 -44.48
C ALA A 191 37.38 7.50 -43.37
N ALA A 192 36.08 7.46 -43.10
CA ALA A 192 35.51 8.10 -41.92
C ALA A 192 35.78 7.21 -40.70
N ILE A 193 36.69 7.64 -39.81
CA ILE A 193 36.89 6.97 -38.53
C ILE A 193 35.77 7.42 -37.59
N ILE A 194 34.75 6.58 -37.47
CA ILE A 194 33.72 6.76 -36.46
C ILE A 194 34.04 5.76 -35.35
N ASP A 195 34.44 6.28 -34.19
CA ASP A 195 34.46 5.56 -32.91
C ASP A 195 35.57 4.49 -32.73
N SER A 196 36.79 4.88 -32.30
CA SER A 196 37.82 3.86 -31.96
C SER A 196 38.95 4.24 -30.99
N GLY A 197 39.11 5.49 -30.54
CA GLY A 197 40.29 5.84 -29.73
C GLY A 197 41.63 5.66 -30.46
N VAL A 198 41.61 5.60 -31.79
CA VAL A 198 42.80 5.60 -32.66
C VAL A 198 43.29 7.05 -32.86
N GLY A 199 44.61 7.25 -32.82
CA GLY A 199 45.27 8.54 -33.07
C GLY A 199 45.02 9.05 -34.49
N TYR A 200 43.99 9.88 -34.64
CA TYR A 200 43.56 10.47 -35.92
C TYR A 200 44.57 11.51 -36.47
N ASP A 201 45.54 11.91 -35.65
CA ASP A 201 46.63 12.83 -35.96
C ASP A 201 47.88 12.13 -36.55
N HIS A 202 47.84 10.81 -36.70
CA HIS A 202 48.90 10.05 -37.37
C HIS A 202 49.05 10.50 -38.83
N LYS A 203 50.30 10.71 -39.28
CA LYS A 203 50.62 11.28 -40.62
C LYS A 203 50.01 10.51 -41.80
N GLY A 204 49.64 9.25 -41.60
CA GLY A 204 48.93 8.43 -42.58
C GLY A 204 47.43 8.75 -42.78
N PHE A 205 46.82 9.59 -41.93
CA PHE A 205 45.39 9.97 -41.99
C PHE A 205 45.12 11.39 -42.50
N MET A 206 46.16 12.16 -42.86
CA MET A 206 45.99 13.55 -43.28
C MET A 206 45.30 13.66 -44.66
N ASN A 207 44.33 14.57 -44.78
CA ASN A 207 43.62 14.85 -46.05
C ASN A 207 44.59 15.35 -47.14
N GLN A 208 44.29 15.01 -48.39
CA GLN A 208 45.01 15.53 -49.55
C GLN A 208 44.83 17.05 -49.72
N GLU A 209 45.81 17.72 -50.33
CA GLU A 209 45.84 19.18 -50.53
C GLU A 209 44.68 19.73 -51.38
N ASN A 210 44.06 18.89 -52.22
CA ASN A 210 42.99 19.32 -53.13
C ASN A 210 41.57 19.08 -52.55
N LYS A 211 41.01 20.14 -51.95
CA LYS A 211 39.71 20.14 -51.24
C LYS A 211 38.46 20.11 -52.14
N SER A 212 38.61 20.15 -53.47
CA SER A 212 37.46 20.23 -54.42
C SER A 212 36.64 18.93 -54.53
N LYS A 213 37.08 17.83 -53.92
CA LYS A 213 36.40 16.52 -53.94
C LYS A 213 35.76 16.11 -52.61
N GLU A 214 35.71 17.01 -51.62
CA GLU A 214 35.14 16.72 -50.29
C GLU A 214 33.60 16.62 -50.35
N ARG A 215 33.07 15.42 -50.04
CA ARG A 215 31.62 15.14 -49.97
C ARG A 215 30.93 15.67 -48.72
N LEU A 216 31.70 16.02 -47.68
CA LEU A 216 31.21 16.55 -46.41
C LEU A 216 31.73 17.99 -46.26
N ASN A 217 30.84 18.99 -46.27
CA ASN A 217 31.24 20.39 -46.16
C ASN A 217 30.60 21.07 -44.95
N LYS A 218 31.07 22.29 -44.64
CA LYS A 218 30.68 23.06 -43.45
C LYS A 218 29.15 23.29 -43.36
N GLN A 219 28.46 23.41 -44.50
CA GLN A 219 27.00 23.54 -44.57
C GLN A 219 26.26 22.24 -44.23
N LEU A 220 26.75 21.09 -44.70
CA LEU A 220 26.20 19.78 -44.35
C LEU A 220 26.43 19.44 -42.87
N LEU A 221 27.58 19.85 -42.32
CA LEU A 221 27.92 19.70 -40.90
C LEU A 221 26.99 20.49 -39.99
N GLU A 222 26.62 21.71 -40.37
CA GLU A 222 25.67 22.54 -39.61
C GLU A 222 24.23 21.96 -39.65
N LYS A 223 23.82 21.33 -40.76
CA LYS A 223 22.54 20.60 -40.85
C LYS A 223 22.48 19.37 -39.93
N ILE A 224 23.57 18.63 -39.78
CA ILE A 224 23.67 17.47 -38.87
C ILE A 224 23.69 17.92 -37.41
N LYS A 225 24.31 19.06 -37.09
CA LYS A 225 24.21 19.66 -35.74
C LYS A 225 22.78 20.10 -35.41
N GLN A 226 22.03 20.59 -36.40
CA GLN A 226 20.62 20.95 -36.26
C GLN A 226 19.68 19.73 -36.14
N SER A 227 20.14 18.51 -36.44
CA SER A 227 19.28 17.32 -36.45
C SER A 227 19.04 16.68 -35.07
N GLY A 228 19.57 17.24 -33.98
CA GLY A 228 19.23 16.84 -32.61
C GLY A 228 19.48 15.37 -32.31
N ILE A 229 20.75 14.96 -32.18
CA ILE A 229 21.19 13.57 -31.96
C ILE A 229 20.94 13.10 -30.49
N MET A 230 19.85 13.58 -29.89
CA MET A 230 19.09 12.93 -28.83
C MET A 230 17.62 13.21 -29.15
N HIS A 231 16.90 12.21 -29.64
CA HIS A 231 15.44 12.30 -29.77
C HIS A 231 14.83 12.12 -28.37
N ILE A 232 14.45 13.23 -27.74
CA ILE A 232 13.40 13.22 -26.72
C ILE A 232 12.09 13.31 -27.50
N ASP A 233 11.17 12.38 -27.28
CA ASP A 233 9.78 12.70 -27.58
C ASP A 233 9.33 13.78 -26.59
N LYS A 234 9.38 15.04 -27.03
CA LYS A 234 8.96 16.19 -26.22
C LYS A 234 7.45 16.23 -25.98
N ASN A 235 6.70 15.34 -26.62
CA ASN A 235 5.25 15.24 -26.48
C ASN A 235 4.82 14.17 -25.47
N THR A 236 5.75 13.46 -24.82
CA THR A 236 5.42 12.46 -23.80
C THR A 236 5.19 13.14 -22.45
N GLU A 237 3.96 13.13 -21.95
CA GLU A 237 3.67 13.49 -20.57
C GLU A 237 3.99 12.28 -19.67
N ASN A 238 5.05 12.38 -18.86
CA ASN A 238 5.39 11.34 -17.89
C ASN A 238 4.75 11.66 -16.54
N TYR A 239 4.05 10.68 -15.97
CA TYR A 239 3.38 10.80 -14.68
C TYR A 239 4.02 9.86 -13.66
N PHE A 240 4.07 10.30 -12.41
CA PHE A 240 4.58 9.53 -11.29
C PHE A 240 3.53 9.49 -10.18
N SER A 241 3.26 8.30 -9.62
CA SER A 241 2.53 8.11 -8.37
C SER A 241 3.36 7.30 -7.36
N ASP A 242 3.12 7.58 -6.08
CA ASP A 242 3.74 6.91 -4.93
C ASP A 242 3.10 5.54 -4.62
N LYS A 243 1.84 5.33 -5.00
CA LYS A 243 1.05 4.13 -4.65
C LYS A 243 1.42 2.85 -5.40
N PHE A 244 2.09 2.96 -6.55
CA PHE A 244 2.51 1.79 -7.34
C PHE A 244 4.00 1.45 -7.20
N GLY A 245 4.69 2.00 -6.20
CA GLY A 245 6.14 1.83 -6.06
C GLY A 245 6.90 2.30 -7.31
N GLY A 246 6.30 3.23 -8.07
CA GLY A 246 6.85 3.74 -9.30
C GLY A 246 8.25 4.28 -9.04
N SER A 247 9.20 3.91 -9.89
CA SER A 247 10.50 4.58 -9.92
C SER A 247 10.77 4.97 -11.35
N LEU A 248 11.22 6.20 -11.55
CA LEU A 248 11.65 6.67 -12.85
C LEU A 248 13.07 6.20 -13.09
N ILE A 249 13.24 5.28 -14.03
CA ILE A 249 14.54 4.76 -14.44
C ILE A 249 14.85 5.31 -15.84
N PRO A 250 15.89 6.13 -16.01
CA PRO A 250 16.22 6.65 -17.32
C PRO A 250 16.81 5.53 -18.20
N ALA A 251 16.13 5.25 -19.31
CA ALA A 251 16.65 4.39 -20.39
C ALA A 251 17.40 5.26 -21.41
N ILE A 252 18.73 5.14 -21.43
CA ILE A 252 19.60 6.01 -22.22
C ILE A 252 20.32 5.18 -23.27
N TYR A 253 20.31 5.67 -24.51
CA TYR A 253 21.24 5.23 -25.54
C TYR A 253 22.42 6.19 -25.65
N LEU A 254 23.58 5.79 -25.13
CA LEU A 254 24.80 6.55 -25.27
C LEU A 254 25.43 6.27 -26.62
N MET A 255 25.66 7.31 -27.42
CA MET A 255 26.32 7.20 -28.72
C MET A 255 27.85 7.32 -28.64
N ARG A 256 28.38 7.69 -27.47
CA ARG A 256 29.81 7.79 -27.16
C ARG A 256 30.04 7.40 -25.69
N ASN A 257 31.28 7.04 -25.35
CA ASN A 257 31.65 6.84 -23.96
C ASN A 257 31.49 8.14 -23.17
N ALA A 258 30.77 8.07 -22.06
CA ALA A 258 30.63 9.16 -21.09
C ALA A 258 31.68 8.99 -19.99
N LYS A 259 32.38 10.08 -19.67
CA LYS A 259 33.20 10.14 -18.45
C LYS A 259 32.31 10.12 -17.22
N GLU A 260 31.21 10.87 -17.27
CA GLU A 260 30.34 11.10 -16.13
C GLU A 260 28.92 11.39 -16.62
N ILE A 261 27.91 10.88 -15.91
CA ILE A 261 26.50 11.24 -16.06
C ILE A 261 25.97 11.58 -14.66
N LYS A 262 25.52 12.82 -14.48
CA LYS A 262 24.89 13.31 -13.25
C LYS A 262 23.39 13.37 -13.44
N ALA A 263 22.63 12.96 -12.42
CA ALA A 263 21.18 13.04 -12.40
C ALA A 263 20.69 13.94 -11.26
N GLU A 264 19.81 14.88 -11.60
CA GLU A 264 19.21 15.83 -10.68
C GLU A 264 17.71 15.99 -10.97
N ILE A 265 16.92 16.31 -9.94
CA ILE A 265 15.52 16.69 -10.07
C ILE A 265 15.41 18.18 -9.79
N LEU A 266 14.72 18.87 -10.69
CA LEU A 266 14.44 20.28 -10.60
C LEU A 266 12.94 20.50 -10.37
N ASN A 267 12.59 21.52 -9.58
CA ASN A 267 11.21 21.97 -9.47
C ASN A 267 10.77 22.80 -10.71
N ASP A 268 9.53 23.28 -10.68
CA ASP A 268 8.91 24.12 -11.70
C ASP A 268 9.65 25.46 -11.96
N LYS A 269 10.48 25.92 -11.00
CA LYS A 269 11.34 27.10 -11.12
C LYS A 269 12.74 26.80 -11.66
N GLY A 270 13.06 25.52 -11.90
CA GLY A 270 14.40 25.09 -12.33
C GLY A 270 15.42 24.99 -11.20
N GLU A 271 14.99 24.99 -9.94
CA GLU A 271 15.86 24.83 -8.77
C GLU A 271 16.06 23.34 -8.47
N VAL A 272 17.29 22.94 -8.14
CA VAL A 272 17.61 21.54 -7.79
C VAL A 272 17.01 21.20 -6.43
N VAL A 273 16.04 20.30 -6.40
CA VAL A 273 15.36 19.80 -5.19
C VAL A 273 15.84 18.40 -4.77
N ARG A 274 16.56 17.72 -5.66
CA ARG A 274 17.19 16.43 -5.38
C ARG A 274 18.38 16.20 -6.29
N LYS A 275 19.50 15.77 -5.72
CA LYS A 275 20.62 15.20 -6.47
C LYS A 275 20.53 13.69 -6.35
N ILE A 276 20.27 13.00 -7.47
CA ILE A 276 20.06 11.55 -7.49
C ILE A 276 21.40 10.84 -7.37
N GLY A 277 22.38 11.26 -8.15
CA GLY A 277 23.72 10.70 -8.12
C GLY A 277 24.51 10.92 -9.40
N THR A 278 25.69 10.32 -9.41
CA THR A 278 26.64 10.38 -10.50
C THR A 278 27.08 8.97 -10.86
N ILE A 279 27.08 8.64 -12.15
CA ILE A 279 27.70 7.42 -12.69
C ILE A 279 28.88 7.81 -13.56
N GLU A 280 29.99 7.08 -13.44
CA GLU A 280 31.25 7.37 -14.12
C GLU A 280 31.64 6.28 -15.11
N ALA A 281 32.50 6.63 -16.07
CA ALA A 281 33.15 5.72 -17.02
C ALA A 281 32.19 4.79 -17.79
N ILE A 282 31.07 5.33 -18.25
CA ILE A 282 30.04 4.57 -18.96
C ILE A 282 30.41 4.42 -20.44
N LYS A 283 30.46 3.17 -20.91
CA LYS A 283 30.71 2.88 -22.32
C LYS A 283 29.47 3.18 -23.16
N LYS A 284 29.67 3.43 -24.45
CA LYS A 284 28.61 3.51 -25.45
C LYS A 284 27.72 2.25 -25.41
N GLN A 285 26.47 2.38 -25.01
CA GLN A 285 25.51 1.28 -24.89
C GLN A 285 24.06 1.80 -24.80
N ILE A 286 23.09 0.91 -25.00
CA ILE A 286 21.71 1.10 -24.55
C ILE A 286 21.64 0.50 -23.14
N SER A 287 21.18 1.27 -22.15
CA SER A 287 20.99 0.75 -20.79
C SER A 287 19.91 1.50 -20.04
N ALA A 288 19.15 0.77 -19.22
CA ALA A 288 18.35 1.33 -18.16
C ALA A 288 19.27 1.63 -16.97
N MET A 289 19.40 2.90 -16.59
CA MET A 289 20.37 3.34 -15.57
C MET A 289 19.72 3.30 -14.18
N ARG A 290 19.62 2.10 -13.60
CA ARG A 290 18.92 1.86 -12.31
C ARG A 290 19.60 2.52 -11.10
N GLU A 291 20.88 2.84 -11.22
CA GLU A 291 21.70 3.51 -10.21
C GLU A 291 21.29 4.96 -10.01
N ILE A 292 20.78 5.58 -11.06
CA ILE A 292 20.19 6.92 -11.06
C ILE A 292 18.69 6.81 -11.26
N ARG A 293 18.02 5.94 -10.49
CA ARG A 293 16.56 5.92 -10.43
C ARG A 293 16.07 7.04 -9.51
N TRP A 294 14.92 7.61 -9.83
CA TRP A 294 14.20 8.49 -8.91
C TRP A 294 12.96 7.81 -8.37
N ASP A 295 12.79 7.87 -7.05
CA ASP A 295 11.74 7.26 -6.24
C ASP A 295 10.61 8.25 -5.88
N GLY A 296 10.57 9.40 -6.56
CA GLY A 296 9.60 10.46 -6.27
C GLY A 296 9.91 11.26 -5.01
N GLN A 297 11.05 11.04 -4.35
CA GLN A 297 11.40 11.78 -3.14
C GLN A 297 12.25 13.02 -3.44
N VAL A 298 12.03 14.09 -2.68
CA VAL A 298 12.87 15.30 -2.66
C VAL A 298 13.56 15.41 -1.31
N TYR A 299 14.68 16.15 -1.28
CA TYR A 299 15.40 16.37 -0.04
C TYR A 299 14.87 17.62 0.66
N ASN A 300 14.34 17.46 1.87
CA ASN A 300 13.89 18.58 2.69
C ASN A 300 15.05 19.08 3.56
N GLU A 301 15.48 20.32 3.32
CA GLU A 301 16.60 20.93 4.02
C GLU A 301 16.32 21.26 5.49
N GLU A 302 15.06 21.44 5.88
CA GLU A 302 14.66 21.74 7.27
C GLU A 302 14.67 20.47 8.12
N THR A 303 14.07 19.39 7.61
CA THR A 303 13.97 18.11 8.32
C THR A 303 15.22 17.24 8.14
N LYS A 304 16.08 17.56 7.15
CA LYS A 304 17.25 16.77 6.74
C LYS A 304 16.89 15.34 6.34
N GLN A 305 15.67 15.14 5.83
CA GLN A 305 15.13 13.84 5.44
C GLN A 305 14.65 13.86 3.99
N LEU A 306 14.47 12.66 3.45
CA LEU A 306 13.78 12.47 2.18
C LEU A 306 12.27 12.44 2.42
N GLU A 307 11.55 13.23 1.66
CA GLU A 307 10.10 13.33 1.73
C GLU A 307 9.51 13.12 0.34
N ILE A 308 8.29 12.59 0.27
CA ILE A 308 7.56 12.46 -0.99
C ILE A 308 7.41 13.86 -1.59
N ALA A 309 7.79 14.00 -2.85
CA ALA A 309 7.62 15.25 -3.57
C ALA A 309 6.15 15.61 -3.66
N LYS A 310 5.86 16.91 -3.48
CA LYS A 310 4.50 17.42 -3.62
C LYS A 310 4.05 17.30 -5.07
N GLU A 311 2.74 17.30 -5.28
CA GLU A 311 2.17 17.35 -6.61
C GLU A 311 2.65 18.56 -7.41
N GLY A 312 2.89 18.34 -8.70
CA GLY A 312 3.28 19.40 -9.61
C GLY A 312 4.27 18.98 -10.69
N GLN A 313 4.79 19.99 -11.39
CA GLN A 313 5.74 19.80 -12.47
C GLN A 313 7.17 19.76 -11.93
N TYR A 314 7.90 18.74 -12.35
CA TYR A 314 9.32 18.56 -12.11
C TYR A 314 10.06 18.31 -13.44
N THR A 315 11.38 18.41 -13.38
CA THR A 315 12.26 18.07 -14.50
C THR A 315 13.34 17.13 -14.01
N TYR A 316 13.46 15.98 -14.66
CA TYR A 316 14.61 15.09 -14.50
C TYR A 316 15.72 15.53 -15.45
N LYS A 317 16.80 16.03 -14.88
CA LYS A 317 17.96 16.54 -15.62
C LYS A 317 19.12 15.57 -15.55
N LEU A 318 19.60 15.19 -16.71
CA LEU A 318 20.84 14.45 -16.89
C LEU A 318 21.90 15.40 -17.43
N THR A 319 23.06 15.43 -16.80
CA THR A 319 24.25 16.17 -17.27
C THR A 319 25.34 15.19 -17.60
N ILE A 320 25.74 15.12 -18.87
CA ILE A 320 26.66 14.14 -19.44
C ILE A 320 27.96 14.83 -19.85
N THR A 321 29.08 14.32 -19.35
CA THR A 321 30.43 14.78 -19.68
C THR A 321 31.16 13.70 -20.47
N ILE A 322 31.71 14.03 -21.63
CA ILE A 322 32.45 13.08 -22.48
C ILE A 322 33.93 13.03 -22.06
N GLY A 323 34.56 11.85 -22.15
CA GLY A 323 35.93 11.59 -21.70
C GLY A 323 37.07 12.10 -22.58
N PHE A 324 36.98 13.31 -23.14
CA PHE A 324 38.12 13.97 -23.79
C PHE A 324 38.36 15.37 -23.20
N GLU A 325 39.61 15.82 -23.24
CA GLU A 325 40.03 17.09 -22.68
C GLU A 325 39.33 18.27 -23.39
N GLY A 326 38.73 19.17 -22.61
CA GLY A 326 37.95 20.31 -23.12
C GLY A 326 36.53 19.96 -23.62
N ALA A 327 36.03 18.75 -23.39
CA ALA A 327 34.65 18.40 -23.69
C ALA A 327 33.66 19.28 -22.89
N LYS A 328 32.68 19.86 -23.59
CA LYS A 328 31.57 20.57 -22.94
C LYS A 328 30.53 19.59 -22.41
N GLU A 329 29.93 19.93 -21.28
CA GLU A 329 28.79 19.20 -20.72
C GLU A 329 27.60 19.27 -21.69
N GLN A 330 26.84 18.18 -21.72
CA GLN A 330 25.59 18.06 -22.48
C GLN A 330 24.47 17.80 -21.49
N THR A 331 23.35 18.51 -21.63
CA THR A 331 22.20 18.34 -20.75
C THR A 331 21.02 17.73 -21.48
N LEU A 332 20.28 16.88 -20.77
CA LEU A 332 19.02 16.28 -21.19
C LEU A 332 18.00 16.53 -20.08
N GLU A 333 16.89 17.19 -20.41
CA GLU A 333 15.84 17.55 -19.47
C GLU A 333 14.54 16.87 -19.87
N VAL A 334 14.00 16.06 -18.96
CA VAL A 334 12.77 15.29 -19.16
C VAL A 334 11.69 15.84 -18.23
N PRO A 335 10.59 16.40 -18.75
CA PRO A 335 9.50 16.88 -17.92
C PRO A 335 8.74 15.70 -17.30
N ILE A 336 8.41 15.81 -16.02
CA ILE A 336 7.67 14.82 -15.23
C ILE A 336 6.62 15.54 -14.40
N LYS A 337 5.40 15.02 -14.34
CA LYS A 337 4.37 15.46 -13.40
C LYS A 337 4.27 14.46 -12.27
N ILE A 338 4.33 14.95 -11.03
CA ILE A 338 3.94 14.16 -9.86
C ILE A 338 2.47 14.40 -9.62
N ASP A 339 1.71 13.32 -9.64
CA ASP A 339 0.28 13.29 -9.38
C ASP A 339 0.01 12.12 -8.44
N ILE A 340 -0.39 12.43 -7.21
CA ILE A 340 -0.67 11.44 -6.15
C ILE A 340 -2.15 11.48 -5.74
N THR A 341 -2.94 12.31 -6.41
CA THR A 341 -4.36 12.50 -6.15
C THR A 341 -5.14 11.49 -6.97
N ALA A 342 -5.94 10.69 -6.28
CA ALA A 342 -6.84 9.77 -6.95
C ALA A 342 -7.95 10.52 -7.71
N PRO A 343 -8.41 10.00 -8.86
CA PRO A 343 -9.55 10.56 -9.56
C PRO A 343 -10.81 10.48 -8.69
N GLU A 344 -11.68 11.47 -8.81
CA GLU A 344 -12.97 11.49 -8.12
C GLU A 344 -14.01 10.76 -8.97
N VAL A 345 -14.48 9.61 -8.49
CA VAL A 345 -15.57 8.86 -9.13
C VAL A 345 -16.89 9.23 -8.48
N ASN A 346 -17.84 9.68 -9.30
CA ASN A 346 -19.16 10.08 -8.85
C ASN A 346 -20.22 9.21 -9.53
N ILE A 347 -20.85 8.30 -8.78
CA ILE A 347 -22.02 7.57 -9.26
C ILE A 347 -23.20 8.53 -9.21
N LEU A 348 -23.90 8.69 -10.33
CA LEU A 348 -24.98 9.66 -10.46
C LEU A 348 -26.34 9.03 -10.21
N LYS A 349 -26.57 7.85 -10.81
CA LYS A 349 -27.84 7.11 -10.76
C LYS A 349 -27.70 5.73 -11.38
N TYR A 350 -28.74 4.92 -11.26
CA TYR A 350 -28.91 3.70 -12.05
C TYR A 350 -30.31 3.64 -12.67
N GLU A 351 -30.47 2.87 -13.74
CA GLU A 351 -31.74 2.62 -14.42
C GLU A 351 -31.91 1.11 -14.64
N LYS A 352 -33.08 0.57 -14.31
CA LYS A 352 -33.43 -0.82 -14.64
C LYS A 352 -33.84 -0.90 -16.11
N LEU A 353 -33.19 -1.76 -16.89
CA LEU A 353 -33.48 -1.93 -18.32
C LEU A 353 -34.45 -3.08 -18.59
N GLY A 354 -34.44 -4.10 -17.75
CA GLY A 354 -35.23 -5.32 -17.87
C GLY A 354 -35.08 -6.20 -16.63
N ASP A 355 -35.49 -7.47 -16.72
CA ASP A 355 -35.26 -8.41 -15.63
C ASP A 355 -33.76 -8.72 -15.53
N ASN A 356 -33.16 -8.36 -14.39
CA ASN A 356 -31.75 -8.55 -14.04
C ASN A 356 -30.71 -7.77 -14.90
N GLU A 357 -31.11 -6.69 -15.57
CA GLU A 357 -30.17 -5.77 -16.26
C GLU A 357 -30.33 -4.32 -15.80
N PHE A 358 -29.21 -3.67 -15.48
CA PHE A 358 -29.18 -2.30 -14.95
C PHE A 358 -28.12 -1.47 -15.67
N LYS A 359 -28.41 -0.20 -15.96
CA LYS A 359 -27.39 0.79 -16.30
C LYS A 359 -26.95 1.52 -15.05
N ILE A 360 -25.66 1.61 -14.81
CA ILE A 360 -25.09 2.51 -13.81
C ILE A 360 -24.43 3.69 -14.51
N TYR A 361 -24.82 4.91 -14.13
CA TYR A 361 -24.29 6.16 -14.68
C TYR A 361 -23.31 6.79 -13.70
N PHE A 362 -22.15 7.21 -14.19
CA PHE A 362 -21.08 7.79 -13.39
C PHE A 362 -20.28 8.84 -14.15
N ASN A 363 -19.61 9.71 -13.39
CA ASN A 363 -18.60 10.65 -13.87
C ASN A 363 -17.27 10.37 -13.20
N VAL A 364 -16.18 10.65 -13.91
CA VAL A 364 -14.83 10.62 -13.36
C VAL A 364 -14.22 12.00 -13.58
N ASN A 365 -13.90 12.68 -12.49
CA ASN A 365 -13.20 13.96 -12.53
C ASN A 365 -11.75 13.73 -12.10
N ASP A 366 -10.81 14.21 -12.91
CA ASP A 366 -9.40 14.23 -12.54
C ASP A 366 -8.80 15.61 -12.89
N ASN A 367 -8.06 16.18 -11.94
CA ASN A 367 -7.61 17.57 -12.03
C ASN A 367 -6.28 17.73 -12.76
N MET A 368 -5.47 16.66 -12.93
CA MET A 368 -4.06 16.81 -13.29
C MET A 368 -3.61 15.86 -14.41
N SER A 369 -3.59 14.56 -14.18
CA SER A 369 -3.13 13.59 -15.19
C SER A 369 -4.19 13.23 -16.22
N LYS A 370 -5.44 13.63 -15.98
CA LYS A 370 -6.65 13.25 -16.71
C LYS A 370 -6.95 11.76 -16.53
N PHE A 371 -8.25 11.45 -16.47
CA PHE A 371 -8.73 10.09 -16.47
C PHE A 371 -8.34 9.35 -17.77
N ASP A 372 -7.78 8.14 -17.63
CA ASP A 372 -7.47 7.29 -18.77
C ASP A 372 -8.73 6.56 -19.24
N ASN A 373 -9.39 7.12 -20.25
CA ASN A 373 -10.57 6.50 -20.86
C ASN A 373 -10.28 5.20 -21.62
N LYS A 374 -9.01 4.81 -21.79
CA LYS A 374 -8.60 3.53 -22.38
C LYS A 374 -8.38 2.44 -21.34
N ASN A 375 -8.23 2.79 -20.07
CA ASN A 375 -8.12 1.81 -18.99
C ASN A 375 -9.51 1.29 -18.57
N THR A 376 -9.52 0.02 -18.17
CA THR A 376 -10.69 -0.70 -17.71
C THR A 376 -11.28 -0.03 -16.46
N ILE A 377 -12.51 0.48 -16.52
CA ILE A 377 -13.30 0.93 -15.35
C ILE A 377 -13.70 -0.30 -14.53
N PRO A 378 -13.11 -0.54 -13.36
CA PRO A 378 -13.43 -1.70 -12.54
C PRO A 378 -14.81 -1.56 -11.93
N ILE A 379 -15.57 -2.65 -11.97
CA ILE A 379 -16.88 -2.75 -11.36
C ILE A 379 -16.85 -3.91 -10.37
N LEU A 380 -17.20 -3.63 -9.11
CA LEU A 380 -17.39 -4.68 -8.11
C LEU A 380 -18.86 -4.73 -7.70
N ILE A 381 -19.36 -5.94 -7.52
CA ILE A 381 -20.69 -6.21 -6.99
C ILE A 381 -20.50 -6.98 -5.69
N ASN A 382 -21.04 -6.44 -4.59
CA ASN A 382 -20.89 -6.99 -3.25
C ASN A 382 -19.42 -7.21 -2.84
N GLY A 383 -18.53 -6.36 -3.33
CA GLY A 383 -17.08 -6.44 -3.08
C GLY A 383 -16.34 -7.47 -3.93
N GLU A 384 -17.00 -8.15 -4.86
CA GLU A 384 -16.36 -9.06 -5.83
C GLU A 384 -16.27 -8.44 -7.22
N LEU A 385 -15.15 -8.66 -7.91
CA LEU A 385 -14.92 -8.11 -9.25
C LEU A 385 -15.91 -8.72 -10.24
N ASN A 386 -16.74 -7.88 -10.86
CA ASN A 386 -17.57 -8.29 -11.97
C ASN A 386 -16.77 -8.14 -13.26
N GLU A 387 -16.19 -9.24 -13.76
CA GLU A 387 -15.34 -9.22 -14.95
C GLU A 387 -16.06 -8.73 -16.20
N GLU A 388 -17.33 -9.13 -16.40
CA GLU A 388 -18.11 -8.77 -17.58
C GLU A 388 -18.31 -7.25 -17.63
N ALA A 389 -18.84 -6.66 -16.57
CA ALA A 389 -19.03 -5.22 -16.46
C ALA A 389 -17.71 -4.46 -16.47
N THR A 390 -16.65 -5.02 -15.89
CA THR A 390 -15.31 -4.44 -15.91
C THR A 390 -14.75 -4.36 -17.33
N LYS A 391 -14.80 -5.46 -18.10
CA LYS A 391 -14.28 -5.54 -19.49
C LYS A 391 -15.12 -4.75 -20.51
N GLN A 392 -16.37 -4.41 -20.20
CA GLN A 392 -17.18 -3.54 -21.06
C GLN A 392 -16.52 -2.16 -21.25
N GLU A 393 -16.61 -1.61 -22.46
CA GLU A 393 -16.30 -0.20 -22.69
C GLU A 393 -17.31 0.70 -21.97
N ALA A 394 -16.84 1.77 -21.35
CA ALA A 394 -17.72 2.78 -20.77
C ALA A 394 -18.31 3.65 -21.89
N VAL A 395 -19.64 3.69 -22.01
CA VAL A 395 -20.32 4.45 -23.07
C VAL A 395 -20.70 5.83 -22.57
N TYR A 396 -20.32 6.87 -23.31
CA TYR A 396 -20.69 8.25 -22.96
C TYR A 396 -22.09 8.60 -23.50
N ASP A 397 -23.03 8.86 -22.58
CA ASP A 397 -24.35 9.39 -22.89
C ASP A 397 -24.31 10.93 -22.90
N LYS A 398 -24.42 11.51 -24.10
CA LYS A 398 -24.36 12.97 -24.30
C LYS A 398 -25.54 13.70 -23.66
N ASP A 399 -26.71 13.08 -23.61
CA ASP A 399 -27.92 13.72 -23.08
C ASP A 399 -27.90 13.76 -21.55
N LYS A 400 -27.27 12.76 -20.94
CA LYS A 400 -27.07 12.69 -19.48
C LYS A 400 -25.75 13.31 -19.01
N GLY A 401 -24.83 13.60 -19.94
CA GLY A 401 -23.51 14.13 -19.63
C GLY A 401 -22.67 13.19 -18.76
N ALA A 402 -22.84 11.87 -18.93
CA ALA A 402 -22.25 10.86 -18.06
C ALA A 402 -21.85 9.59 -18.81
N PHE A 403 -20.89 8.86 -18.26
CA PHE A 403 -20.59 7.50 -18.71
C PHE A 403 -21.57 6.51 -18.10
N TYR A 404 -21.83 5.40 -18.80
CA TYR A 404 -22.55 4.28 -18.21
C TYR A 404 -21.93 2.93 -18.57
N LYS A 405 -22.24 1.94 -17.72
CA LYS A 405 -21.99 0.52 -17.93
C LYS A 405 -23.23 -0.31 -17.63
N ILE A 406 -23.33 -1.51 -18.22
CA ILE A 406 -24.43 -2.44 -17.97
C ILE A 406 -24.00 -3.47 -16.93
N LEU A 407 -24.83 -3.63 -15.91
CA LEU A 407 -24.67 -4.57 -14.81
C LEU A 407 -25.71 -5.69 -14.94
N LYS A 408 -25.27 -6.91 -14.64
CA LYS A 408 -26.09 -8.12 -14.58
C LYS A 408 -25.73 -8.92 -13.34
N GLY A 409 -26.61 -9.84 -12.96
CA GLY A 409 -26.36 -10.75 -11.84
C GLY A 409 -26.45 -10.07 -10.48
N LEU A 410 -27.38 -9.12 -10.33
CA LEU A 410 -27.71 -8.61 -9.01
C LEU A 410 -28.55 -9.64 -8.26
N GLU A 411 -28.29 -9.80 -6.97
CA GLU A 411 -29.00 -10.73 -6.10
C GLU A 411 -30.40 -10.17 -5.79
N ASP A 412 -31.41 -11.05 -5.83
CA ASP A 412 -32.79 -10.71 -5.47
C ASP A 412 -32.97 -10.60 -3.94
N ASN A 413 -33.92 -9.76 -3.51
CA ASN A 413 -34.31 -9.57 -2.11
C ASN A 413 -33.17 -9.09 -1.19
N THR A 414 -32.19 -8.38 -1.74
CA THR A 414 -31.08 -7.78 -0.99
C THR A 414 -30.66 -6.40 -1.52
N PHE A 415 -29.80 -5.72 -0.78
CA PHE A 415 -29.06 -4.56 -1.28
C PHE A 415 -27.78 -5.05 -1.96
N ASN A 416 -27.61 -4.71 -3.22
CA ASN A 416 -26.41 -4.99 -3.99
C ASN A 416 -25.50 -3.77 -3.94
N GLU A 417 -24.35 -3.88 -3.29
CA GLU A 417 -23.34 -2.82 -3.29
C GLU A 417 -22.57 -2.85 -4.61
N ILE A 418 -22.67 -1.76 -5.37
CA ILE A 418 -21.97 -1.58 -6.63
C ILE A 418 -20.88 -0.55 -6.44
N THR A 419 -19.64 -0.97 -6.61
CA THR A 419 -18.48 -0.08 -6.62
C THR A 419 -18.03 0.18 -8.05
N VAL A 420 -17.86 1.45 -8.38
CA VAL A 420 -17.25 1.90 -9.64
C VAL A 420 -15.88 2.49 -9.33
N GLY A 421 -14.84 1.94 -9.93
CA GLY A 421 -13.48 2.43 -9.82
C GLY A 421 -12.99 3.17 -11.08
N ALA A 422 -11.93 3.94 -10.95
CA ALA A 422 -11.23 4.58 -12.06
C ALA A 422 -9.75 4.78 -11.73
N PHE A 423 -8.93 4.72 -12.77
CA PHE A 423 -7.51 5.06 -12.72
C PHE A 423 -7.26 6.34 -13.51
N ASP A 424 -6.41 7.20 -12.97
CA ASP A 424 -5.84 8.29 -13.75
C ASP A 424 -4.61 7.81 -14.55
N ASN A 425 -3.94 8.71 -15.28
CA ASN A 425 -2.75 8.37 -16.05
C ASN A 425 -1.50 8.15 -15.18
N ALA A 426 -1.47 8.69 -13.96
CA ALA A 426 -0.45 8.40 -12.95
C ALA A 426 -0.69 7.05 -12.23
N LYS A 427 -1.79 6.38 -12.55
CA LYS A 427 -2.30 5.16 -11.93
C LYS A 427 -2.87 5.35 -10.52
N ASN A 428 -3.15 6.55 -10.04
CA ASN A 428 -3.91 6.69 -8.80
C ASN A 428 -5.32 6.11 -8.95
N PHE A 429 -5.78 5.39 -7.93
CA PHE A 429 -7.07 4.71 -7.95
C PHE A 429 -8.12 5.45 -7.12
N GLY A 430 -9.21 5.82 -7.78
CA GLY A 430 -10.41 6.39 -7.17
C GLY A 430 -11.59 5.45 -7.32
N ALA A 431 -12.51 5.47 -6.36
CA ALA A 431 -13.72 4.66 -6.43
C ALA A 431 -14.85 5.23 -5.57
N SER A 432 -16.09 4.94 -5.96
CA SER A 432 -17.31 5.24 -5.21
C SER A 432 -18.24 4.04 -5.24
N SER A 433 -19.08 3.90 -4.22
CA SER A 433 -20.08 2.86 -4.12
C SER A 433 -21.50 3.41 -4.04
N ILE A 434 -22.46 2.67 -4.60
CA ILE A 434 -23.90 2.84 -4.40
C ILE A 434 -24.50 1.49 -4.02
N ALA A 435 -25.60 1.47 -3.27
CA ALA A 435 -26.38 0.25 -3.06
C ALA A 435 -27.66 0.27 -3.91
N ILE A 436 -27.90 -0.82 -4.63
CA ILE A 436 -29.09 -1.04 -5.43
C ILE A 436 -29.99 -2.06 -4.71
N LYS A 437 -31.18 -1.63 -4.29
CA LYS A 437 -32.17 -2.51 -3.67
C LYS A 437 -32.90 -3.32 -4.75
N ILE A 438 -32.85 -4.64 -4.65
CA ILE A 438 -33.62 -5.55 -5.50
C ILE A 438 -34.61 -6.33 -4.64
N GLY A 439 -35.88 -6.38 -5.05
CA GLY A 439 -36.94 -7.09 -4.33
C GLY A 439 -37.24 -6.53 -2.93
N ASP A 440 -37.81 -7.38 -2.08
CA ASP A 440 -38.18 -7.05 -0.71
C ASP A 440 -37.04 -7.42 0.24
N VAL A 441 -36.39 -6.40 0.81
CA VAL A 441 -35.25 -6.58 1.71
C VAL A 441 -35.70 -6.48 3.16
N ALA A 442 -35.46 -7.52 3.95
CA ALA A 442 -35.75 -7.51 5.38
C ALA A 442 -34.88 -6.47 6.12
N PRO A 443 -35.39 -5.87 7.22
CA PRO A 443 -34.58 -5.03 8.09
C PRO A 443 -33.36 -5.79 8.61
N ALA A 444 -32.18 -5.18 8.50
CA ALA A 444 -30.97 -5.76 9.07
C ALA A 444 -31.08 -5.83 10.61
N LYS A 445 -30.53 -6.88 11.20
CA LYS A 445 -30.40 -7.06 12.65
C LYS A 445 -28.92 -7.08 13.01
N VAL A 446 -28.54 -6.29 14.00
CA VAL A 446 -27.18 -6.25 14.54
C VAL A 446 -27.18 -6.98 15.88
N GLU A 447 -26.31 -7.97 16.02
CA GLU A 447 -26.08 -8.71 17.27
C GLU A 447 -24.62 -8.46 17.68
N VAL A 448 -24.42 -8.02 18.92
CA VAL A 448 -23.09 -7.83 19.53
C VAL A 448 -22.92 -8.93 20.58
N ASP A 449 -21.82 -9.67 20.50
CA ASP A 449 -21.59 -10.80 21.40
C ASP A 449 -21.43 -10.30 22.85
N GLY A 450 -22.15 -10.91 23.78
CA GLY A 450 -22.10 -10.56 25.21
C GLY A 450 -22.74 -9.22 25.57
N LEU A 451 -23.29 -8.47 24.61
CA LEU A 451 -23.99 -7.21 24.85
C LEU A 451 -25.43 -7.29 24.35
N GLU A 452 -26.38 -7.33 25.27
CA GLU A 452 -27.78 -7.21 24.91
C GLU A 452 -28.09 -5.76 24.52
N ILE A 453 -28.66 -5.57 23.33
CA ILE A 453 -29.09 -4.25 22.86
C ILE A 453 -30.53 -4.05 23.34
N SER A 454 -30.68 -3.58 24.57
CA SER A 454 -31.98 -3.33 25.21
C SER A 454 -31.95 -2.03 26.02
N THR A 455 -33.13 -1.55 26.47
CA THR A 455 -33.26 -0.34 27.29
C THR A 455 -32.86 -0.55 28.75
N GLU A 456 -32.76 -1.79 29.22
CA GLU A 456 -32.46 -2.15 30.61
C GLU A 456 -31.37 -3.24 30.61
N VAL A 457 -30.11 -2.84 30.66
CA VAL A 457 -28.98 -3.79 30.57
C VAL A 457 -27.92 -3.46 31.61
N GLU A 458 -27.42 -4.51 32.25
CA GLU A 458 -26.23 -4.46 33.10
C GLU A 458 -24.98 -4.16 32.25
N PRO A 459 -24.05 -3.35 32.75
CA PRO A 459 -22.80 -3.11 32.04
C PRO A 459 -22.01 -4.40 31.87
N MET A 460 -21.39 -4.58 30.71
CA MET A 460 -20.43 -5.68 30.51
C MET A 460 -19.17 -5.39 31.34
N ILE A 461 -18.84 -6.28 32.28
CA ILE A 461 -17.66 -6.14 33.13
C ILE A 461 -16.51 -6.94 32.51
N VAL A 462 -15.32 -6.34 32.41
CA VAL A 462 -14.15 -6.93 31.76
C VAL A 462 -12.89 -6.73 32.60
N ASP A 463 -11.98 -7.71 32.56
CA ASP A 463 -10.72 -7.76 33.30
C ASP A 463 -9.54 -7.07 32.57
N LYS A 464 -9.79 -6.50 31.39
CA LYS A 464 -8.78 -5.92 30.49
C LYS A 464 -9.22 -4.58 29.95
N ASN A 465 -8.24 -3.71 29.74
CA ASN A 465 -8.43 -2.39 29.15
C ASN A 465 -8.51 -2.41 27.62
N GLU A 466 -8.20 -3.53 26.97
CA GLU A 466 -8.38 -3.75 25.54
C GLU A 466 -9.17 -5.04 25.35
N ILE A 467 -10.32 -4.95 24.67
CA ILE A 467 -11.22 -6.07 24.40
C ILE A 467 -11.59 -6.11 22.92
N ALA A 468 -11.78 -7.30 22.38
CA ALA A 468 -12.38 -7.47 21.06
C ALA A 468 -13.91 -7.45 21.20
N VAL A 469 -14.55 -6.44 20.65
CA VAL A 469 -16.02 -6.39 20.51
C VAL A 469 -16.37 -7.09 19.21
N THR A 470 -16.97 -8.27 19.32
CA THR A 470 -17.37 -9.10 18.18
C THR A 470 -18.87 -9.14 18.02
N GLY A 471 -19.31 -9.56 16.83
CA GLY A 471 -20.72 -9.80 16.58
C GLY A 471 -21.00 -10.09 15.12
N LYS A 472 -22.29 -10.01 14.77
CA LYS A 472 -22.77 -10.28 13.41
C LYS A 472 -23.92 -9.36 13.02
N VAL A 473 -24.09 -9.18 11.72
CA VAL A 473 -25.23 -8.49 11.12
C VAL A 473 -25.90 -9.45 10.16
N SER A 474 -27.24 -9.53 10.22
CA SER A 474 -28.02 -10.48 9.44
C SER A 474 -27.87 -10.33 7.91
N ARG A 475 -27.36 -9.18 7.46
CA ARG A 475 -26.90 -8.91 6.10
C ARG A 475 -25.90 -7.76 6.10
N LYS A 476 -25.20 -7.55 4.99
CA LYS A 476 -24.38 -6.35 4.80
C LYS A 476 -25.23 -5.07 4.92
N ILE A 477 -24.66 -4.07 5.58
CA ILE A 477 -25.24 -2.74 5.81
C ILE A 477 -24.21 -1.67 5.42
N LYS A 478 -24.63 -0.40 5.39
CA LYS A 478 -23.78 0.71 4.94
C LYS A 478 -22.61 0.97 5.87
N SER A 479 -22.86 1.00 7.18
CA SER A 479 -21.81 1.25 8.17
C SER A 479 -22.18 0.71 9.55
N LEU A 480 -21.14 0.38 10.30
CA LEU A 480 -21.19 0.12 11.74
C LEU A 480 -20.05 0.92 12.37
N LYS A 481 -20.38 1.72 13.38
CA LYS A 481 -19.42 2.50 14.14
C LYS A 481 -19.42 2.08 15.59
N ILE A 482 -18.24 1.84 16.14
CA ILE A 482 -18.02 1.57 17.57
C ILE A 482 -17.07 2.64 18.11
N GLY A 483 -17.52 3.38 19.12
CA GLY A 483 -16.77 4.51 19.67
C GLY A 483 -16.56 5.65 18.67
N GLY A 484 -17.40 5.72 17.63
CA GLY A 484 -17.28 6.70 16.53
C GLY A 484 -16.39 6.26 15.36
N ASN A 485 -15.68 5.14 15.49
CA ASN A 485 -14.80 4.60 14.44
C ASN A 485 -15.55 3.59 13.57
N GLU A 486 -15.31 3.61 12.26
CA GLU A 486 -15.86 2.60 11.33
C GLU A 486 -15.32 1.21 11.65
N VAL A 487 -16.19 0.21 11.52
CA VAL A 487 -15.91 -1.20 11.78
C VAL A 487 -16.03 -1.98 10.48
N GLU A 488 -15.01 -2.78 10.19
CA GLU A 488 -14.99 -3.63 9.02
C GLU A 488 -15.83 -4.90 9.22
N PHE A 489 -16.42 -5.35 8.12
CA PHE A 489 -17.15 -6.60 8.06
C PHE A 489 -16.34 -7.69 7.38
N SER A 490 -16.52 -8.92 7.84
CA SER A 490 -16.09 -10.10 7.10
C SER A 490 -16.82 -10.19 5.76
N LYS A 491 -16.32 -11.07 4.88
CA LYS A 491 -17.11 -11.52 3.72
C LYS A 491 -18.44 -12.11 4.21
N SER A 492 -19.51 -11.84 3.45
CA SER A 492 -20.82 -12.42 3.69
C SER A 492 -20.78 -13.94 3.53
N ASP A 493 -21.46 -14.66 4.42
CA ASP A 493 -21.68 -16.10 4.26
C ASP A 493 -22.80 -16.39 3.24
N GLU A 494 -23.11 -17.68 3.04
CA GLU A 494 -24.15 -18.15 2.11
C GLU A 494 -25.56 -17.63 2.42
N ASN A 495 -25.80 -17.15 3.65
CA ASN A 495 -27.06 -16.57 4.09
C ASN A 495 -27.01 -15.03 4.11
N GLY A 496 -25.92 -14.44 3.61
CA GLY A 496 -25.69 -13.01 3.59
C GLY A 496 -25.17 -12.42 4.90
N ILE A 497 -25.00 -13.23 5.95
CA ILE A 497 -24.59 -12.76 7.28
C ILE A 497 -23.13 -12.30 7.21
N VAL A 498 -22.87 -11.13 7.79
CA VAL A 498 -21.51 -10.60 7.95
C VAL A 498 -21.13 -10.57 9.43
N LYS A 499 -19.86 -10.82 9.73
CA LYS A 499 -19.32 -10.73 11.09
C LYS A 499 -18.45 -9.49 11.23
N PHE A 500 -18.24 -9.04 12.46
CA PHE A 500 -17.30 -7.96 12.75
C PHE A 500 -16.50 -8.26 14.02
N SER A 501 -15.33 -7.65 14.12
CA SER A 501 -14.48 -7.62 15.30
C SER A 501 -13.82 -6.26 15.39
N TYR A 502 -13.87 -5.63 16.55
CA TYR A 502 -13.27 -4.32 16.78
C TYR A 502 -12.53 -4.28 18.11
N ASP A 503 -11.25 -3.90 18.06
CA ASP A 503 -10.42 -3.77 19.26
C ASP A 503 -10.75 -2.45 19.98
N LEU A 504 -11.53 -2.57 21.04
CA LEU A 504 -12.01 -1.46 21.85
C LEU A 504 -11.08 -1.22 23.04
N LYS A 505 -10.61 0.02 23.16
CA LYS A 505 -9.82 0.49 24.31
C LYS A 505 -10.73 1.15 25.35
N LEU A 506 -10.63 0.68 26.58
CA LEU A 506 -11.41 1.11 27.73
C LEU A 506 -10.51 1.81 28.76
N LYS A 507 -11.09 2.76 29.49
CA LYS A 507 -10.48 3.34 30.68
C LYS A 507 -10.90 2.55 31.91
N GLN A 508 -10.04 2.43 32.91
CA GLN A 508 -10.41 1.84 34.20
C GLN A 508 -11.71 2.47 34.73
N GLY A 509 -12.64 1.64 35.19
CA GLY A 509 -13.98 2.04 35.61
C GLY A 509 -14.98 2.06 34.45
N PHE A 510 -15.96 2.98 34.49
CA PHE A 510 -17.04 3.01 33.52
C PHE A 510 -16.65 3.61 32.18
N ASN A 511 -17.19 2.99 31.14
CA ASN A 511 -17.13 3.46 29.78
C ASN A 511 -18.53 3.42 29.18
N THR A 512 -18.87 4.45 28.41
CA THR A 512 -20.03 4.43 27.52
C THR A 512 -19.51 4.55 26.10
N VAL A 513 -19.78 3.55 25.28
CA VAL A 513 -19.27 3.43 23.91
C VAL A 513 -20.45 3.43 22.96
N ASN A 514 -20.50 4.40 22.04
CA ASN A 514 -21.56 4.44 21.05
C ASN A 514 -21.38 3.34 20.02
N ILE A 515 -22.42 2.55 19.80
CA ILE A 515 -22.54 1.53 18.78
C ILE A 515 -23.68 1.97 17.86
N ARG A 516 -23.32 2.43 16.66
CA ARG A 516 -24.29 2.97 15.70
C ARG A 516 -24.15 2.27 14.36
N ALA A 517 -25.25 1.77 13.82
CA ALA A 517 -25.27 1.14 12.51
C ALA A 517 -26.32 1.80 11.61
N GLU A 518 -25.95 2.03 10.36
CA GLU A 518 -26.79 2.64 9.34
C GLU A 518 -26.92 1.68 8.16
N ASP A 519 -28.14 1.56 7.63
CA ASP A 519 -28.41 0.78 6.44
C ASP A 519 -28.18 1.61 5.17
N PHE A 520 -28.18 0.96 4.01
CA PHE A 520 -27.92 1.61 2.72
C PHE A 520 -28.97 2.64 2.30
N ASP A 521 -30.19 2.54 2.82
CA ASP A 521 -31.26 3.53 2.64
C ASP A 521 -31.15 4.74 3.59
N GLY A 522 -30.10 4.78 4.43
CA GLY A 522 -29.87 5.83 5.43
C GLY A 522 -30.65 5.62 6.73
N LYS A 523 -31.39 4.51 6.88
CA LYS A 523 -32.08 4.18 8.12
C LYS A 523 -31.07 3.78 9.18
N VAL A 524 -31.17 4.40 10.35
CA VAL A 524 -30.43 3.98 11.55
C VAL A 524 -31.05 2.68 12.07
N ILE A 525 -30.25 1.62 12.10
CA ILE A 525 -30.65 0.30 12.59
C ILE A 525 -30.50 0.24 14.12
N ILE A 526 -29.38 0.76 14.62
CA ILE A 526 -29.04 0.87 16.04
C ILE A 526 -28.29 2.17 16.27
N ASP A 527 -28.56 2.83 17.40
CA ASP A 527 -27.76 3.92 17.95
C ASP A 527 -27.81 3.78 19.48
N TYR A 528 -26.83 3.04 20.02
CA TYR A 528 -26.85 2.53 21.38
C TYR A 528 -25.59 2.92 22.14
N GLY A 529 -25.72 3.34 23.39
CA GLY A 529 -24.59 3.58 24.29
C GLY A 529 -24.26 2.32 25.08
N GLY A 530 -23.42 1.44 24.52
CA GLY A 530 -22.93 0.24 25.20
C GLY A 530 -22.19 0.61 26.49
N LYS A 531 -22.58 0.00 27.60
CA LYS A 531 -21.99 0.26 28.92
C LYS A 531 -20.99 -0.84 29.25
N PHE A 532 -19.77 -0.43 29.57
CA PHE A 532 -18.69 -1.33 29.97
C PHE A 532 -18.12 -0.88 31.31
N ILE A 533 -17.76 -1.83 32.16
CA ILE A 533 -16.92 -1.61 33.34
C ILE A 533 -15.60 -2.32 33.09
N CYS A 534 -14.51 -1.57 33.04
CA CYS A 534 -13.16 -2.10 32.96
C CYS A 534 -12.58 -2.19 34.38
N ASP A 535 -12.22 -3.40 34.80
CA ASP A 535 -11.56 -3.62 36.07
C ASP A 535 -10.29 -4.47 35.95
N THR A 536 -9.15 -3.79 35.90
CA THR A 536 -7.84 -4.46 35.79
C THR A 536 -7.05 -4.46 37.08
N ILE A 537 -7.63 -4.04 38.21
CA ILE A 537 -6.90 -3.77 39.44
C ILE A 537 -7.30 -4.84 40.47
N ASN A 538 -6.30 -5.45 41.12
CA ASN A 538 -6.59 -6.44 42.14
C ASN A 538 -7.14 -5.79 43.42
N PRO A 539 -8.11 -6.44 44.09
CA PRO A 539 -8.52 -6.06 45.44
C PRO A 539 -7.36 -6.10 46.42
N THR A 540 -7.40 -5.29 47.47
CA THR A 540 -6.29 -5.10 48.42
C THR A 540 -6.60 -5.72 49.79
N ILE A 541 -5.61 -6.44 50.36
CA ILE A 541 -5.61 -6.88 51.76
C ILE A 541 -4.44 -6.18 52.48
N SER A 542 -4.74 -5.44 53.54
CA SER A 542 -3.73 -4.78 54.38
C SER A 542 -3.84 -5.26 55.83
N ILE A 543 -2.79 -5.91 56.35
CA ILE A 543 -2.72 -6.31 57.76
C ILE A 543 -2.28 -5.11 58.60
N THR A 544 -3.09 -4.75 59.59
CA THR A 544 -2.79 -3.62 60.50
C THR A 544 -2.24 -4.11 61.85
N ASN A 545 -2.56 -5.34 62.26
CA ASN A 545 -2.02 -5.94 63.47
C ASN A 545 -2.16 -7.48 63.47
N PRO A 546 -1.17 -8.26 63.91
CA PRO A 546 0.18 -7.84 64.30
C PRO A 546 1.03 -7.41 63.09
N GLU A 547 2.19 -6.82 63.35
CA GLU A 547 3.17 -6.47 62.31
C GLU A 547 3.60 -7.74 61.53
N VAL A 548 3.55 -7.68 60.21
CA VAL A 548 4.00 -8.77 59.32
C VAL A 548 5.44 -8.52 58.88
N LYS A 549 6.35 -9.47 59.10
CA LYS A 549 7.74 -9.39 58.65
C LYS A 549 8.07 -10.57 57.75
N GLY A 550 8.28 -10.30 56.46
CA GLY A 550 8.61 -11.35 55.47
C GLY A 550 7.58 -12.49 55.42
N GLY A 551 6.29 -12.14 55.45
CA GLY A 551 5.19 -13.12 55.48
C GLY A 551 4.99 -13.83 56.83
N LYS A 552 5.66 -13.39 57.90
CA LYS A 552 5.56 -14.01 59.23
C LYS A 552 4.89 -13.09 60.23
N ILE A 553 4.09 -13.67 61.11
CA ILE A 553 3.50 -13.01 62.28
C ILE A 553 4.02 -13.65 63.56
N TYR A 554 4.43 -12.83 64.52
CA TYR A 554 5.09 -13.28 65.75
C TYR A 554 4.14 -13.23 66.93
N THR A 555 3.97 -14.36 67.64
CA THR A 555 3.03 -14.45 68.78
C THR A 555 3.68 -14.17 70.13
N ASN A 556 5.02 -14.16 70.18
CA ASN A 556 5.82 -13.99 71.39
C ASN A 556 5.39 -14.97 72.50
N GLY A 557 5.25 -16.25 72.15
CA GLY A 557 4.87 -17.34 73.05
C GLY A 557 3.37 -17.50 73.27
N LYS A 558 2.52 -16.57 72.82
CA LYS A 558 1.06 -16.65 73.00
C LYS A 558 0.45 -17.75 72.12
N SER A 559 -0.55 -18.45 72.65
CA SER A 559 -1.34 -19.46 71.92
C SER A 559 -2.52 -18.87 71.15
N GLN A 560 -2.73 -17.56 71.24
CA GLN A 560 -3.82 -16.85 70.57
C GLN A 560 -3.25 -15.67 69.78
N ILE A 561 -3.78 -15.45 68.57
CA ILE A 561 -3.52 -14.26 67.74
C ILE A 561 -4.86 -13.63 67.37
N ILE A 562 -4.88 -12.30 67.40
CA ILE A 562 -5.96 -11.50 66.81
C ILE A 562 -5.37 -10.78 65.60
N LEU A 563 -5.77 -11.20 64.41
CA LEU A 563 -5.36 -10.63 63.14
C LEU A 563 -6.38 -9.56 62.73
N LYS A 564 -5.93 -8.31 62.64
CA LYS A 564 -6.71 -7.17 62.20
C LYS A 564 -6.16 -6.64 60.89
N GLY A 565 -7.07 -6.17 60.04
CA GLY A 565 -6.69 -5.60 58.77
C GLY A 565 -7.86 -4.94 58.06
N ILE A 566 -7.59 -4.50 56.84
CA ILE A 566 -8.53 -3.82 55.96
C ILE A 566 -8.54 -4.58 54.64
N VAL A 567 -9.73 -4.84 54.12
CA VAL A 567 -9.96 -5.32 52.76
C VAL A 567 -10.78 -4.28 52.02
N TYR A 568 -10.42 -3.99 50.79
CA TYR A 568 -11.17 -3.14 49.89
C TYR A 568 -10.78 -3.42 48.44
N ASP A 569 -11.61 -2.97 47.53
CA ASP A 569 -11.35 -3.01 46.10
C ASP A 569 -11.45 -1.61 45.48
N ASN A 570 -10.93 -1.40 44.27
CA ASN A 570 -11.16 -0.14 43.55
C ASN A 570 -12.58 -0.02 43.02
N LEU A 571 -13.26 -1.15 42.74
CA LEU A 571 -14.66 -1.23 42.39
C LEU A 571 -15.49 -1.83 43.54
N ASN A 572 -16.78 -1.99 43.32
CA ASN A 572 -17.75 -2.10 44.41
C ASN A 572 -17.84 -3.45 45.12
N ASN A 573 -17.51 -4.55 44.44
CA ASN A 573 -17.92 -5.89 44.85
C ASN A 573 -16.72 -6.81 45.01
N TYR A 574 -16.66 -7.52 46.14
CA TYR A 574 -15.64 -8.55 46.37
C TYR A 574 -16.10 -9.57 47.42
N GLU A 575 -15.44 -10.72 47.40
CA GLU A 575 -15.56 -11.78 48.38
C GLU A 575 -14.23 -11.99 49.10
N PHE A 576 -14.24 -11.83 50.42
CA PHE A 576 -13.09 -12.01 51.30
C PHE A 576 -13.19 -13.31 52.09
N TYR A 577 -12.13 -14.10 52.01
CA TYR A 577 -11.98 -15.41 52.61
C TYR A 577 -10.78 -15.46 53.57
N ALA A 578 -10.93 -16.22 54.65
CA ALA A 578 -9.84 -16.59 55.54
C ALA A 578 -9.84 -18.11 55.74
N ASP A 579 -8.71 -18.77 55.49
CA ASP A 579 -8.53 -20.23 55.54
C ASP A 579 -9.62 -21.01 54.76
N GLY A 580 -10.12 -20.42 53.67
CA GLY A 580 -11.18 -20.97 52.83
C GLY A 580 -12.61 -20.70 53.31
N GLU A 581 -12.78 -20.09 54.48
CA GLU A 581 -14.08 -19.63 54.99
C GLU A 581 -14.42 -18.24 54.42
N LEU A 582 -15.64 -18.07 53.89
CA LEU A 582 -16.14 -16.76 53.45
C LEU A 582 -16.41 -15.89 54.67
N ILE A 583 -15.59 -14.86 54.86
CA ILE A 583 -15.72 -13.92 55.98
C ILE A 583 -16.67 -12.78 55.63
N LYS A 584 -16.58 -12.29 54.39
CA LYS A 584 -17.35 -11.13 53.94
C LYS A 584 -17.61 -11.19 52.45
N LYS A 585 -18.86 -10.97 52.07
CA LYS A 585 -19.27 -10.63 50.71
C LYS A 585 -19.73 -9.17 50.71
N GLU A 586 -19.06 -8.33 49.93
CA GLU A 586 -19.43 -6.93 49.76
C GLU A 586 -20.15 -6.78 48.42
N ILE A 587 -21.35 -6.22 48.45
CA ILE A 587 -22.18 -5.98 47.26
C ILE A 587 -22.73 -4.56 47.39
N ILE A 588 -22.21 -3.64 46.58
CA ILE A 588 -22.61 -2.24 46.65
C ILE A 588 -23.29 -1.84 45.35
N GLY A 589 -24.59 -1.55 45.45
CA GLY A 589 -25.38 -1.02 44.34
C GLY A 589 -25.00 0.43 44.03
N GLY A 590 -24.63 0.70 42.78
CA GLY A 590 -24.20 2.03 42.33
C GLY A 590 -22.77 2.38 42.75
N TYR A 591 -22.03 3.14 41.92
CA TYR A 591 -20.61 3.37 42.13
C TYR A 591 -20.29 4.38 43.20
N ASN A 592 -19.29 4.04 44.00
CA ASN A 592 -18.90 4.73 45.21
C ASN A 592 -17.37 4.72 45.31
N ASN A 593 -16.79 5.75 45.96
CA ASN A 593 -15.34 5.82 46.17
C ASN A 593 -14.83 4.61 46.99
N THR A 594 -13.56 4.26 46.83
CA THR A 594 -12.78 3.22 47.56
C THR A 594 -12.88 3.27 49.10
N GLU A 595 -13.51 4.29 49.68
CA GLU A 595 -13.78 4.35 51.12
C GLU A 595 -15.05 3.58 51.51
N ILE A 596 -15.98 3.39 50.58
CA ILE A 596 -17.34 2.90 50.87
C ILE A 596 -17.37 1.37 50.94
N ASN A 597 -16.50 0.68 50.21
CA ASN A 597 -16.37 -0.79 50.22
C ASN A 597 -15.29 -1.29 51.19
N ARG A 598 -14.73 -0.43 52.06
CA ARG A 598 -13.71 -0.84 53.03
C ARG A 598 -14.32 -1.70 54.14
N TYR A 599 -13.77 -2.89 54.32
CA TYR A 599 -14.10 -3.78 55.42
C TYR A 599 -12.91 -3.92 56.37
N ASN A 600 -13.08 -3.44 57.61
CA ASN A 600 -12.14 -3.69 58.70
C ASN A 600 -12.45 -5.05 59.32
N PHE A 601 -11.54 -6.00 59.21
CA PHE A 601 -11.72 -7.34 59.78
C PHE A 601 -10.94 -7.52 61.09
N GLU A 602 -11.47 -8.40 61.93
CA GLU A 602 -10.80 -8.91 63.13
C GLU A 602 -11.03 -10.42 63.22
N LEU A 603 -9.98 -11.20 62.96
CA LEU A 603 -10.02 -12.66 62.93
C LEU A 603 -9.26 -13.21 64.14
N ARG A 604 -9.91 -14.10 64.89
CA ARG A 604 -9.35 -14.72 66.09
C ARG A 604 -8.90 -16.14 65.79
N TYR A 605 -7.63 -16.42 66.07
CA TYR A 605 -7.04 -17.75 65.96
C TYR A 605 -6.63 -18.23 67.36
N ASP A 606 -7.28 -19.29 67.85
CA ASP A 606 -6.94 -19.94 69.11
C ASP A 606 -6.06 -21.19 68.86
N ASN A 607 -5.22 -21.53 69.85
CA ASN A 607 -4.32 -22.69 69.82
C ASN A 607 -3.33 -22.73 68.64
N VAL A 608 -2.81 -21.57 68.25
CA VAL A 608 -1.91 -21.48 67.09
C VAL A 608 -0.59 -22.23 67.29
N LYS A 609 -0.12 -22.91 66.25
CA LYS A 609 1.13 -23.68 66.24
C LYS A 609 2.25 -22.90 65.55
N ASN A 610 3.48 -23.09 66.00
CA ASN A 610 4.65 -22.59 65.27
C ASN A 610 4.68 -23.24 63.88
N GLY A 611 4.81 -22.44 62.82
CA GLY A 611 4.73 -22.89 61.43
C GLY A 611 3.31 -23.05 60.87
N GLN A 612 2.26 -22.74 61.64
CA GLN A 612 0.90 -22.71 61.10
C GLN A 612 0.77 -21.64 60.01
N ASN A 613 0.12 -21.98 58.90
CA ASN A 613 -0.19 -21.04 57.83
C ASN A 613 -1.60 -20.48 58.04
N ILE A 614 -1.76 -19.19 57.77
CA ILE A 614 -3.04 -18.49 57.65
C ILE A 614 -3.11 -17.97 56.21
N ASN A 615 -4.14 -18.37 55.48
CA ASN A 615 -4.40 -17.92 54.12
C ASN A 615 -5.53 -16.90 54.14
N LEU A 616 -5.27 -15.71 53.61
CA LEU A 616 -6.30 -14.73 53.32
C LEU A 616 -6.42 -14.57 51.81
N LYS A 617 -7.64 -14.47 51.31
CA LYS A 617 -7.89 -14.32 49.88
C LYS A 617 -9.06 -13.36 49.66
N VAL A 618 -8.90 -12.41 48.76
CA VAL A 618 -9.99 -11.57 48.27
C VAL A 618 -10.08 -11.71 46.76
N ILE A 619 -11.29 -11.85 46.24
CA ILE A 619 -11.59 -12.00 44.81
C ILE A 619 -12.73 -11.02 44.46
N ASP A 620 -12.61 -10.30 43.35
CA ASP A 620 -13.68 -9.43 42.83
C ASP A 620 -14.63 -10.17 41.85
N ASP A 621 -15.55 -9.42 41.23
CA ASP A 621 -16.55 -9.97 40.29
C ASP A 621 -15.97 -10.41 38.93
N VAL A 622 -14.74 -9.98 38.58
CA VAL A 622 -14.04 -10.37 37.34
C VAL A 622 -12.84 -11.28 37.60
N GLU A 623 -12.81 -11.91 38.78
CA GLU A 623 -11.77 -12.83 39.23
C GLU A 623 -10.38 -12.22 39.48
N ASN A 624 -10.24 -10.88 39.52
CA ASN A 624 -9.02 -10.29 40.06
C ASN A 624 -8.92 -10.65 41.54
N LYS A 625 -7.70 -10.98 41.98
CA LYS A 625 -7.51 -11.53 43.32
C LYS A 625 -6.21 -11.12 43.98
N THR A 626 -6.27 -11.06 45.30
CA THR A 626 -5.10 -10.95 46.18
C THR A 626 -5.11 -12.06 47.21
N GLU A 627 -4.00 -12.78 47.31
CA GLU A 627 -3.78 -13.83 48.29
C GLU A 627 -2.62 -13.44 49.22
N VAL A 628 -2.85 -13.51 50.53
CA VAL A 628 -1.84 -13.27 51.56
C VAL A 628 -1.68 -14.54 52.38
N ASN A 629 -0.48 -15.13 52.32
CA ASN A 629 -0.10 -16.29 53.13
C ASN A 629 0.80 -15.84 54.28
N LEU A 630 0.36 -16.06 55.51
CA LEU A 630 1.08 -15.72 56.72
C LEU A 630 1.54 -16.99 57.45
N THR A 631 2.79 -17.05 57.90
CA THR A 631 3.28 -18.11 58.77
C THR A 631 3.40 -17.62 60.21
N VAL A 632 2.78 -18.36 61.13
CA VAL A 632 2.87 -18.10 62.56
C VAL A 632 4.25 -18.50 63.08
N VAL A 633 4.93 -17.57 63.74
CA VAL A 633 6.16 -17.82 64.50
C VAL A 633 5.86 -17.62 65.98
N LYS A 634 6.04 -18.68 66.77
CA LYS A 634 5.71 -18.66 68.19
C LYS A 634 6.84 -18.10 69.04
#